data_AF-A0A101KS35-F1
#
_entry.id   AF-A0A101KS35-F1
#
_cell.length_a   1.000
_cell.length_b   1.000
_cell.length_c   1.000
_cell.angle_alpha   90.00
_cell.angle_beta   90.00
_cell.angle_gamma   90.00
#
_symmetry.space_group_name_H-M   'P 1'
#
loop_
_entity.id
_entity.type
_entity.pdbx_description
1 polymer ?
#
loop_
_entity_poly.entity_id
_entity_poly.type
_entity_poly.pdbx_seq_one_letter_code
_entity_poly.pdbx_strand_id
1 'polypeptide(L)'
;MDSEISFKGANGERAGIHAIEKLIMGGAQAEAAKSLKSFLLRDAPDGSSGLSLGDAIQHAADREISTSLDALVLLRCLAQGNIIPATNSTNQIARNVVALCERSVGDLCQSLGVQGKKQTFEKYSLLLSAHEKICSMLSPLTSATADIDSLIASRQNLLSALSNGLVKLYCGPFDIAEVRTRVDAILKKISRLSADATSFGSDLHECREAIQNNFRYCEENVTFLTGFFRQYLEAVSDAVEKVVRAVRARVTTSIAARLLNPPVLQKRYPLHDEGREIALAIPLRSSGPGLASSVTVTIAPNSSSVFFQTQQISLGNVSPGDFTAVFEALVVEPCQNFELLVSVTWEEAGQPDSKEVQFQLLVNAQKSDIDWSKLEYKRPYSTDVAKGAAFVGRAEKVQSLANRMLRTPMESFYVTGQKRVGKTSLALAAAEFARSRAPDPGIEFTYLLWGKFAHEDPRAAMRELGERISDFIVETLPPETPIPSLNFDGSIAPLTRLAELAERRRPGLKYVIIIDEFDEIHPELYQHGNLAETFFANIRALTTCDNICVFLVGGENMPYIMNRQGQKLNKLVPVSLNYFSRDSEWEDFKLLIRKPTEEHIFWHDEAVSEVFNLTNGNPFFQILYALASFTTRSGSETLT
;
A
#
# COMPACT_ATOMS: atom_id res chain seq x y z
N MET A 1 -26.11 30.01 57.55
CA MET A 1 -25.45 28.98 58.38
C MET A 1 -23.97 29.18 58.17
N ASP A 2 -23.37 30.09 58.94
CA ASP A 2 -21.95 30.41 58.86
C ASP A 2 -21.20 29.48 59.81
N SER A 3 -20.67 28.38 59.28
CA SER A 3 -19.69 27.56 60.00
C SER A 3 -18.34 28.26 59.91
N GLU A 4 -17.86 28.86 61.01
CA GLU A 4 -16.47 29.35 61.10
C GLU A 4 -15.51 28.18 60.86
N ILE A 5 -14.78 28.20 59.74
CA ILE A 5 -13.78 27.20 59.41
C ILE A 5 -12.55 27.46 60.30
N SER A 6 -12.22 26.52 61.18
CA SER A 6 -11.02 26.57 62.01
C SER A 6 -9.80 26.13 61.20
N PHE A 7 -8.79 27.00 61.11
CA PHE A 7 -7.56 26.77 60.31
C PHE A 7 -6.35 26.33 61.15
N LYS A 8 -6.55 25.75 62.35
CA LYS A 8 -5.43 25.35 63.22
C LYS A 8 -4.70 24.11 62.70
N GLY A 9 -3.36 24.19 62.60
CA GLY A 9 -2.45 23.11 62.18
C GLY A 9 -2.17 23.06 60.66
N ALA A 10 -1.15 22.32 60.24
CA ALA A 10 -0.64 22.31 58.86
C ALA A 10 -1.69 21.96 57.79
N ASN A 11 -2.62 21.03 58.09
CA ASN A 11 -3.73 20.70 57.19
C ASN A 11 -4.79 21.83 57.14
N GLY A 12 -4.99 22.53 58.26
CA GLY A 12 -5.88 23.68 58.34
C GLY A 12 -5.35 24.87 57.54
N GLU A 13 -4.04 25.13 57.60
CA GLU A 13 -3.41 26.20 56.83
C GLU A 13 -3.56 25.98 55.33
N ARG A 14 -3.28 24.76 54.84
CA ARG A 14 -3.45 24.43 53.42
C ARG A 14 -4.91 24.53 52.96
N ALA A 15 -5.85 24.06 53.77
CA ALA A 15 -7.27 24.21 53.49
C ALA A 15 -7.70 25.69 53.40
N GLY A 16 -7.14 26.55 54.26
CA GLY A 16 -7.38 28.00 54.23
C GLY A 16 -6.88 28.65 52.94
N ILE A 17 -5.69 28.27 52.47
CA ILE A 17 -5.13 28.77 51.21
C ILE A 17 -6.01 28.37 50.03
N HIS A 18 -6.40 27.10 49.95
CA HIS A 18 -7.27 26.61 48.88
C HIS A 18 -8.64 27.28 48.91
N ALA A 19 -9.20 27.56 50.10
CA ALA A 19 -10.45 28.28 50.24
C ALA A 19 -10.34 29.72 49.73
N ILE A 20 -9.26 30.43 50.06
CA ILE A 20 -8.99 31.79 49.56
C ILE A 20 -8.83 31.75 48.03
N GLU A 21 -7.98 30.87 47.50
CA GLU A 21 -7.74 30.77 46.06
C GLU A 21 -9.00 30.43 45.25
N LYS A 22 -9.84 29.52 45.76
CA LYS A 22 -11.12 29.20 45.12
C LYS A 22 -12.04 30.42 45.03
N LEU A 23 -12.08 31.26 46.08
CA LEU A 23 -12.86 32.50 46.08
C LEU A 23 -12.27 33.54 45.11
N ILE A 24 -10.93 33.65 45.07
CA ILE A 24 -10.24 34.55 44.13
C ILE A 24 -10.53 34.14 42.68
N MET A 25 -10.36 32.86 42.35
CA MET A 25 -10.59 32.34 40.99
C MET A 25 -12.08 32.39 40.61
N GLY A 26 -12.99 32.31 41.58
CA GLY A 26 -14.43 32.48 41.38
C GLY A 26 -14.89 33.95 41.28
N GLY A 27 -14.00 34.93 41.43
CA GLY A 27 -14.35 36.36 41.40
C GLY A 27 -15.03 36.89 42.67
N ALA A 28 -15.08 36.12 43.75
CA ALA A 28 -15.71 36.45 45.02
C ALA A 28 -14.75 37.25 45.93
N GLN A 29 -14.40 38.47 45.51
CA GLN A 29 -13.33 39.26 46.15
C GLN A 29 -13.62 39.65 47.60
N ALA A 30 -14.89 39.93 47.95
CA ALA A 30 -15.28 40.30 49.31
C ALA A 30 -15.21 39.12 50.27
N GLU A 31 -15.63 37.93 49.82
CA GLU A 31 -15.52 36.68 50.55
C GLU A 31 -14.04 36.27 50.69
N ALA A 32 -13.23 36.44 49.65
CA ALA A 32 -11.79 36.20 49.70
C ALA A 32 -11.12 37.10 50.75
N ALA A 33 -11.50 38.38 50.83
CA ALA A 33 -11.00 39.30 51.85
C ALA A 33 -11.40 38.89 53.28
N LYS A 34 -12.63 38.40 53.47
CA LYS A 34 -13.07 37.83 54.76
C LYS A 34 -12.29 36.58 55.12
N SER A 35 -12.09 35.67 54.17
CA SER A 35 -11.34 34.43 54.36
C SER A 35 -9.86 34.71 54.67
N LEU A 36 -9.24 35.68 53.98
CA LEU A 36 -7.89 36.16 54.26
C LEU A 36 -7.79 36.73 55.68
N LYS A 37 -8.76 37.55 56.11
CA LYS A 37 -8.81 38.07 57.48
C LYS A 37 -8.83 36.92 58.49
N SER A 38 -9.71 35.93 58.31
CA SER A 38 -9.80 34.76 59.20
C SER A 38 -8.51 33.94 59.20
N PHE A 39 -7.88 33.77 58.03
CA PHE A 39 -6.61 33.08 57.90
C PHE A 39 -5.48 33.79 58.67
N LEU A 40 -5.36 35.11 58.55
CA LEU A 40 -4.36 35.91 59.27
C LEU A 40 -4.62 35.97 60.79
N LEU A 41 -5.88 35.85 61.23
CA LEU A 41 -6.26 35.85 62.65
C LEU A 41 -6.34 34.45 63.29
N ARG A 42 -5.91 33.39 62.60
CA ARG A 42 -6.08 31.99 63.09
C ARG A 42 -5.49 31.68 64.47
N ASP A 43 -4.50 32.46 64.90
CA ASP A 43 -3.82 32.33 66.21
C ASP A 43 -4.16 33.47 67.17
N ALA A 44 -5.05 34.38 66.79
CA ALA A 44 -5.47 35.48 67.65
C ALA A 44 -6.39 34.98 68.78
N PRO A 45 -6.38 35.62 69.96
CA PRO A 45 -7.27 35.26 71.07
C PRO A 45 -8.75 35.45 70.71
N ASP A 46 -9.60 34.62 71.30
CA ASP A 46 -11.06 34.62 71.11
C ASP A 46 -11.64 36.01 71.47
N GLY A 47 -12.19 36.71 70.47
CA GLY A 47 -12.62 38.11 70.57
C GLY A 47 -12.18 39.00 69.38
N SER A 48 -11.34 38.47 68.49
CA SER A 48 -10.78 39.19 67.34
C SER A 48 -11.71 39.32 66.11
N SER A 49 -12.96 38.86 66.20
CA SER A 49 -13.91 38.79 65.08
C SER A 49 -14.31 40.17 64.52
N GLY A 50 -14.25 41.22 65.34
CA GLY A 50 -14.59 42.61 64.94
C GLY A 50 -13.48 43.39 64.22
N LEU A 51 -12.25 42.86 64.14
CA LEU A 51 -11.09 43.58 63.59
C LEU A 51 -11.22 43.87 62.08
N SER A 52 -10.65 44.96 61.58
CA SER A 52 -10.56 45.19 60.13
C SER A 52 -9.52 44.27 59.47
N LEU A 53 -9.51 44.15 58.14
CA LEU A 53 -8.44 43.43 57.45
C LEU A 53 -7.06 44.11 57.67
N GLY A 54 -7.04 45.44 57.81
CA GLY A 54 -5.82 46.18 58.15
C GLY A 54 -5.27 45.78 59.53
N ASP A 55 -6.14 45.62 60.52
CA ASP A 55 -5.78 45.16 61.85
C ASP A 55 -5.30 43.70 61.84
N ALA A 56 -5.89 42.84 60.99
CA ALA A 56 -5.45 41.47 60.82
C ALA A 56 -4.04 41.38 60.19
N ILE A 57 -3.74 42.23 59.21
CA ILE A 57 -2.40 42.34 58.62
C ILE A 57 -1.40 42.88 59.66
N GLN A 58 -1.79 43.89 60.44
CA GLN A 58 -0.96 44.41 61.53
C GLN A 58 -0.67 43.30 62.57
N HIS A 59 -1.69 42.56 62.98
CA HIS A 59 -1.54 41.46 63.92
C HIS A 59 -0.56 40.40 63.38
N ALA A 60 -0.68 40.01 62.11
CA ALA A 60 0.29 39.10 61.47
C ALA A 60 1.72 39.69 61.44
N ALA A 61 1.85 41.00 61.19
CA ALA A 61 3.12 41.72 61.18
C ALA A 61 3.74 41.91 62.58
N ASP A 62 2.94 41.91 63.65
CA ASP A 62 3.43 42.10 65.03
C ASP A 62 3.79 40.77 65.74
N ARG A 63 3.34 39.62 65.22
CA ARG A 63 3.67 38.29 65.79
C ARG A 63 5.18 38.06 65.90
N GLU A 64 5.68 37.60 67.06
CA GLU A 64 7.11 37.28 67.24
C GLU A 64 7.62 36.25 66.22
N ILE A 65 6.76 35.30 65.83
CA ILE A 65 7.03 34.29 64.80
C ILE A 65 5.96 34.41 63.72
N SER A 66 6.17 35.29 62.74
CA SER A 66 5.35 35.29 61.52
C SER A 66 5.70 34.11 60.63
N THR A 67 4.67 33.47 60.07
CA THR A 67 4.87 32.39 59.11
C THR A 67 5.12 32.95 57.70
N SER A 68 6.00 32.31 56.93
CA SER A 68 6.21 32.63 55.51
C SER A 68 4.91 32.50 54.70
N LEU A 69 4.01 31.59 55.12
CA LEU A 69 2.69 31.38 54.55
C LEU A 69 1.85 32.66 54.56
N ASP A 70 1.78 33.37 55.68
CA ASP A 70 1.00 34.61 55.82
C ASP A 70 1.42 35.66 54.80
N ALA A 71 2.73 35.86 54.67
CA ALA A 71 3.29 36.82 53.72
C ALA A 71 3.00 36.43 52.27
N LEU A 72 3.16 35.15 51.90
CA LEU A 72 2.96 34.68 50.52
C LEU A 72 1.49 34.74 50.09
N VAL A 73 0.56 34.35 50.96
CA VAL A 73 -0.88 34.45 50.70
C VAL A 73 -1.30 35.91 50.61
N LEU A 74 -0.74 36.78 51.46
CA LEU A 74 -0.99 38.21 51.41
C LEU A 74 -0.47 38.83 50.10
N LEU A 75 0.74 38.48 49.64
CA LEU A 75 1.29 38.91 48.36
C LEU A 75 0.41 38.47 47.18
N ARG A 76 -0.11 37.25 47.24
CA ARG A 76 -1.05 36.74 46.25
C ARG A 76 -2.36 37.54 46.22
N CYS A 77 -2.89 37.90 47.38
CA CYS A 77 -4.09 38.74 47.50
C CYS A 77 -3.84 40.20 47.10
N LEU A 78 -2.64 40.74 47.35
CA LEU A 78 -2.23 42.08 46.92
C LEU A 78 -2.27 42.25 45.40
N ALA A 79 -1.92 41.18 44.67
CA ALA A 79 -1.96 41.17 43.22
C ALA A 79 -3.39 41.07 42.64
N GLN A 80 -4.41 40.91 43.49
CA GLN A 80 -5.81 40.87 43.07
C GLN A 80 -6.48 42.16 43.53
N GLY A 81 -6.78 43.04 42.55
CA GLY A 81 -7.43 44.30 42.84
C GLY A 81 -8.67 44.13 43.71
N ASN A 82 -8.85 45.01 44.68
CA ASN A 82 -10.00 45.09 45.60
C ASN A 82 -10.09 44.05 46.73
N ILE A 83 -9.17 43.09 46.86
CA ILE A 83 -9.15 42.22 48.06
C ILE A 83 -8.59 42.98 49.27
N ILE A 84 -7.51 43.72 49.04
CA ILE A 84 -6.86 44.54 50.06
C ILE A 84 -7.27 46.01 49.85
N PRO A 85 -7.76 46.70 50.89
CA PRO A 85 -8.12 48.10 50.80
C PRO A 85 -6.96 48.98 50.32
N ALA A 86 -7.29 50.05 49.58
CA ALA A 86 -6.30 51.03 49.16
C ALA A 86 -5.51 51.58 50.35
N THR A 87 -4.20 51.73 50.18
CA THR A 87 -3.31 52.23 51.23
C THR A 87 -3.58 53.70 51.50
N ASN A 88 -3.75 54.08 52.77
CA ASN A 88 -3.84 55.48 53.19
C ASN A 88 -3.06 55.70 54.50
N SER A 89 -2.91 56.96 54.91
CA SER A 89 -2.19 57.32 56.14
C SER A 89 -2.81 56.73 57.41
N THR A 90 -4.08 56.35 57.37
CA THR A 90 -4.86 55.89 58.53
C THR A 90 -4.74 54.38 58.74
N ASN A 91 -4.68 53.58 57.66
CA ASN A 91 -4.71 52.11 57.75
C ASN A 91 -3.33 51.44 57.80
N GLN A 92 -2.25 52.17 57.50
CA GLN A 92 -0.85 51.69 57.53
C GLN A 92 -0.58 50.37 56.77
N ILE A 93 -1.46 49.96 55.84
CA ILE A 93 -1.38 48.66 55.16
C ILE A 93 -0.03 48.47 54.46
N ALA A 94 0.46 49.49 53.74
CA ALA A 94 1.74 49.42 53.04
C ALA A 94 2.91 49.13 53.99
N ARG A 95 2.91 49.75 55.18
CA ARG A 95 3.95 49.56 56.19
C ARG A 95 3.89 48.16 56.77
N ASN A 96 2.70 47.68 57.13
CA ASN A 96 2.52 46.38 57.76
C ASN A 96 2.80 45.23 56.79
N VAL A 97 2.40 45.36 55.51
CA VAL A 97 2.76 44.41 54.44
C VAL A 97 4.27 44.31 54.28
N VAL A 98 4.95 45.45 54.17
CA VAL A 98 6.42 45.48 53.99
C VAL A 98 7.12 44.85 55.20
N ALA A 99 6.70 45.22 56.42
CA ALA A 99 7.27 44.67 57.65
C ALA A 99 7.08 43.15 57.73
N LEU A 100 5.89 42.66 57.40
CA LEU A 100 5.60 41.22 57.36
C LEU A 100 6.47 40.52 56.31
N CYS A 101 6.55 41.04 55.08
CA CYS A 101 7.30 40.39 54.01
C CYS A 101 8.81 40.38 54.27
N GLU A 102 9.39 41.50 54.72
CA GLU A 102 10.83 41.57 55.03
C GLU A 102 11.23 40.59 56.15
N ARG A 103 10.32 40.36 57.11
CA ARG A 103 10.56 39.43 58.21
C ARG A 103 10.34 37.97 57.83
N SER A 104 9.21 37.65 57.17
CA SER A 104 8.80 36.25 56.95
C SER A 104 9.33 35.63 55.66
N VAL A 105 9.62 36.45 54.65
CA VAL A 105 10.08 36.03 53.32
C VAL A 105 11.23 36.91 52.83
N GLY A 106 12.23 37.09 53.69
CA GLY A 106 13.41 37.91 53.43
C GLY A 106 14.14 37.54 52.13
N ASP A 107 14.30 36.24 51.85
CA ASP A 107 14.95 35.75 50.63
C ASP A 107 14.19 36.15 49.35
N LEU A 108 12.85 36.12 49.41
CA LEU A 108 11.99 36.60 48.32
C LEU A 108 12.14 38.11 48.15
N CYS A 109 12.12 38.86 49.26
CA CYS A 109 12.32 40.31 49.26
C CYS A 109 13.67 40.71 48.65
N GLN A 110 14.74 40.00 49.01
CA GLN A 110 16.08 40.19 48.45
C GLN A 110 16.07 39.94 46.93
N SER A 111 15.44 38.86 46.48
CA SER A 111 15.34 38.48 45.06
C SER A 111 14.47 39.44 44.25
N LEU A 112 13.54 40.16 44.89
CA LEU A 112 12.73 41.23 44.30
C LEU A 112 13.41 42.61 44.37
N GLY A 113 14.56 42.74 45.04
CA GLY A 113 15.27 44.00 45.20
C GLY A 113 14.62 44.95 46.22
N VAL A 114 13.87 44.41 47.18
CA VAL A 114 13.32 45.11 48.34
C VAL A 114 14.46 45.23 49.38
N GLN A 115 15.28 46.27 49.28
CA GLN A 115 16.45 46.49 50.15
C GLN A 115 16.28 47.68 51.10
N GLY A 116 17.04 47.67 52.21
CA GLY A 116 16.87 48.52 53.39
C GLY A 116 16.99 50.05 53.23
N LYS A 117 17.39 50.57 52.06
CA LYS A 117 17.47 52.03 51.80
C LYS A 117 16.27 52.62 51.05
N LYS A 118 15.34 51.79 50.57
CA LYS A 118 14.15 52.23 49.83
C LYS A 118 13.05 52.73 50.77
N GLN A 119 12.28 53.72 50.32
CA GLN A 119 11.11 54.18 51.08
C GLN A 119 10.01 53.12 51.08
N THR A 120 9.13 53.12 52.09
CA THR A 120 8.07 52.10 52.25
C THR A 120 7.18 51.98 51.01
N PHE A 121 6.85 53.09 50.34
CA PHE A 121 6.02 53.07 49.14
C PHE A 121 6.73 52.36 47.96
N GLU A 122 8.04 52.54 47.80
CA GLU A 122 8.84 51.87 46.76
C GLU A 122 8.92 50.36 47.02
N LYS A 123 9.17 49.97 48.28
CA LYS A 123 9.17 48.58 48.70
C LYS A 123 7.81 47.93 48.44
N TYR A 124 6.73 48.60 48.81
CA TYR A 124 5.37 48.13 48.59
C TYR A 124 5.05 47.96 47.09
N SER A 125 5.47 48.91 46.24
CA SER A 125 5.29 48.80 44.79
C SER A 125 6.02 47.58 44.19
N LEU A 126 7.22 47.25 44.69
CA LEU A 126 7.94 46.05 44.24
C LEU A 126 7.21 44.76 44.67
N LEU A 127 6.69 44.73 45.89
CA LEU A 127 5.89 43.60 46.38
C LEU A 127 4.59 43.44 45.58
N LEU A 128 3.95 44.53 45.17
CA LEU A 128 2.77 44.51 44.29
C LEU A 128 3.08 43.83 42.94
N SER A 129 4.27 44.09 42.38
CA SER A 129 4.72 43.49 41.11
C SER A 129 5.22 42.04 41.22
N ALA A 130 5.35 41.50 42.43
CA ALA A 130 5.93 40.17 42.65
C ALA A 130 5.15 39.07 41.93
N HIS A 131 3.82 39.08 42.04
CA HIS A 131 2.97 38.09 41.41
C HIS A 131 3.04 38.13 39.88
N GLU A 132 3.01 39.33 39.29
CA GLU A 132 3.12 39.50 37.84
C GLU A 132 4.45 38.94 37.30
N LYS A 133 5.55 39.20 38.03
CA LYS A 133 6.86 38.63 37.72
C LYS A 133 6.86 37.10 37.78
N ILE A 134 6.20 36.51 38.78
CA ILE A 134 6.06 35.05 38.90
C ILE A 134 5.23 34.48 37.75
N CYS A 135 4.10 35.10 37.40
CA CYS A 135 3.28 34.70 36.26
C CYS A 135 4.07 34.76 34.94
N SER A 136 4.90 35.79 34.74
CA SER A 136 5.79 35.88 33.58
C SER A 136 6.80 34.72 33.54
N MET A 137 7.37 34.33 34.68
CA MET A 137 8.30 33.19 34.77
C MET A 137 7.60 31.84 34.56
N LEU A 138 6.31 31.73 34.89
CA LEU A 138 5.48 30.55 34.66
C LEU A 138 4.85 30.48 33.26
N SER A 139 5.01 31.53 32.43
CA SER A 139 4.49 31.57 31.07
C SER A 139 4.84 30.36 30.19
N PRO A 140 5.99 29.66 30.34
CA PRO A 140 6.25 28.45 29.57
C PRO A 140 5.19 27.35 29.71
N LEU A 141 4.49 27.27 30.85
CA LEU A 141 3.38 26.33 31.05
C LEU A 141 2.15 26.68 30.19
N THR A 142 1.93 27.96 29.95
CA THR A 142 0.80 28.47 29.15
C THR A 142 1.10 28.51 27.66
N SER A 143 2.38 28.68 27.29
CA SER A 143 2.83 28.71 25.90
C SER A 143 3.19 27.31 25.38
N ALA A 144 2.81 26.25 26.09
CA ALA A 144 3.05 24.88 25.68
C ALA A 144 2.37 24.64 24.32
N THR A 145 3.13 24.14 23.36
CA THR A 145 2.66 23.92 22.01
C THR A 145 1.84 22.63 21.93
N ALA A 146 0.90 22.58 21.00
CA ALA A 146 -0.01 21.46 20.82
C ALA A 146 0.60 20.33 19.95
N ASP A 147 1.90 20.07 20.08
CA ASP A 147 2.65 19.05 19.34
C ASP A 147 3.62 18.30 20.27
N ILE A 148 3.71 16.97 20.14
CA ILE A 148 4.45 16.11 21.08
C ILE A 148 5.95 16.39 21.04
N ASP A 149 6.56 16.50 19.86
CA ASP A 149 8.00 16.72 19.73
C ASP A 149 8.39 18.08 20.32
N SER A 150 7.55 19.08 20.07
CA SER A 150 7.72 20.42 20.62
C SER A 150 7.58 20.45 22.15
N LEU A 151 6.64 19.69 22.73
CA LEU A 151 6.50 19.52 24.18
C LEU A 151 7.75 18.88 24.79
N ILE A 152 8.26 17.81 24.18
CA ILE A 152 9.48 17.13 24.62
C ILE A 152 10.69 18.08 24.54
N ALA A 153 10.84 18.82 23.45
CA ALA A 153 11.89 19.82 23.29
C ALA A 153 11.82 20.94 24.34
N SER A 154 10.61 21.32 24.76
CA SER A 154 10.39 22.35 25.79
C SER A 154 10.65 21.90 27.23
N ARG A 155 10.95 20.61 27.46
CA ARG A 155 11.13 20.00 28.80
C ARG A 155 12.06 20.80 29.70
N GLN A 156 13.24 21.18 29.20
CA GLN A 156 14.23 21.90 30.00
C GLN A 156 13.70 23.28 30.40
N ASN A 157 13.02 23.97 29.49
CA ASN A 157 12.44 25.28 29.75
C ASN A 157 11.34 25.20 30.82
N LEU A 158 10.40 24.25 30.69
CA LEU A 158 9.32 24.01 31.66
C LEU A 158 9.87 23.69 33.07
N LEU A 159 10.80 22.73 33.15
CA LEU A 159 11.37 22.32 34.42
C LEU A 159 12.26 23.41 35.03
N SER A 160 12.94 24.21 34.23
CA SER A 160 13.75 25.34 34.72
C SER A 160 12.88 26.47 35.28
N ALA A 161 11.74 26.77 34.66
CA ALA A 161 10.76 27.74 35.15
C ALA A 161 10.21 27.33 36.52
N LEU A 162 9.77 26.07 36.66
CA LEU A 162 9.29 25.50 37.93
C LEU A 162 10.40 25.33 38.97
N SER A 163 11.66 25.22 38.53
CA SER A 163 12.82 25.05 39.41
C SER A 163 13.47 26.37 39.84
N ASN A 164 13.02 27.49 39.27
CA ASN A 164 13.57 28.81 39.56
C ASN A 164 13.43 29.15 41.06
N GLY A 165 14.48 29.71 41.66
CA GLY A 165 14.50 30.01 43.10
C GLY A 165 13.38 30.95 43.54
N LEU A 166 13.09 31.99 42.77
CA LEU A 166 12.01 32.94 43.05
C LEU A 166 10.64 32.25 42.99
N VAL A 167 10.42 31.42 41.97
CA VAL A 167 9.18 30.64 41.79
C VAL A 167 8.99 29.64 42.92
N LYS A 168 10.04 28.94 43.35
CA LYS A 168 9.97 28.01 44.49
C LYS A 168 9.62 28.70 45.80
N LEU A 169 10.26 29.85 46.08
CA LEU A 169 10.01 30.64 47.27
C LEU A 169 8.57 31.15 47.30
N TYR A 170 8.09 31.70 46.18
CA TYR A 170 6.74 32.26 46.09
C TYR A 170 5.64 31.20 46.04
N CYS A 171 5.83 30.16 45.20
CA CYS A 171 4.84 29.13 44.93
C CYS A 171 4.86 27.96 45.93
N GLY A 172 5.72 28.01 46.97
CA GLY A 172 5.82 26.98 48.01
C GLY A 172 4.46 26.56 48.61
N PRO A 173 3.61 27.52 49.02
CA PRO A 173 2.28 27.23 49.58
C PRO A 173 1.24 26.74 48.56
N PHE A 174 1.58 26.80 47.27
CA PHE A 174 0.70 26.49 46.15
C PHE A 174 1.17 25.21 45.43
N ASP A 175 1.79 24.29 46.17
CA ASP A 175 2.19 22.94 45.72
C ASP A 175 3.20 22.89 44.56
N ILE A 176 4.12 23.84 44.46
CA ILE A 176 5.14 23.87 43.39
C ILE A 176 5.95 22.57 43.25
N ALA A 177 6.27 21.90 44.35
CA ALA A 177 7.02 20.65 44.34
C ALA A 177 6.22 19.50 43.70
N GLU A 178 4.93 19.43 43.99
CA GLU A 178 4.02 18.42 43.47
C GLU A 178 3.73 18.67 41.98
N VAL A 179 3.43 19.92 41.61
CA VAL A 179 3.23 20.33 40.21
C VAL A 179 4.47 20.02 39.37
N ARG A 180 5.68 20.32 39.86
CA ARG A 180 6.93 19.99 39.16
C ARG A 180 7.10 18.50 38.95
N THR A 181 6.82 17.68 39.97
CA THR A 181 6.94 16.22 39.89
C THR A 181 5.96 15.65 38.86
N ARG A 182 4.73 16.17 38.84
CA ARG A 182 3.69 15.77 37.89
C ARG A 182 4.01 16.16 36.46
N VAL A 183 4.53 17.37 36.22
CA VAL A 183 5.00 17.81 34.91
C VAL A 183 6.11 16.88 34.39
N ASP A 184 7.11 16.55 35.21
CA ASP A 184 8.19 15.63 34.81
C ASP A 184 7.68 14.21 34.51
N ALA A 185 6.74 13.70 35.31
CA ALA A 185 6.12 12.40 35.11
C ALA A 185 5.33 12.32 33.79
N ILE A 186 4.56 13.36 33.47
CA ILE A 186 3.82 13.47 32.21
C ILE A 186 4.79 13.51 31.03
N LEU A 187 5.84 14.35 31.08
CA LEU A 187 6.83 14.44 29.99
C LEU A 187 7.54 13.09 29.74
N LYS A 188 7.81 12.32 30.80
CA LYS A 188 8.37 10.96 30.68
C LYS A 188 7.40 10.00 29.96
N LYS A 189 6.10 10.06 30.26
CA LYS A 189 5.08 9.24 29.59
C LYS A 189 4.88 9.64 28.12
N ILE A 190 4.84 10.94 27.83
CA ILE A 190 4.77 11.47 26.46
C ILE A 190 5.99 11.04 25.64
N SER A 191 7.19 11.06 26.22
CA SER A 191 8.42 10.65 25.52
C SER A 191 8.41 9.16 25.11
N ARG A 192 7.61 8.31 25.76
CA ARG A 192 7.44 6.90 25.35
C ARG A 192 6.55 6.79 24.12
N LEU A 193 5.53 7.63 24.00
CA LEU A 193 4.63 7.66 22.84
C LEU A 193 5.35 8.00 21.52
N SER A 194 6.47 8.71 21.58
CA SER A 194 7.27 9.06 20.40
C SER A 194 8.31 8.00 20.00
N ALA A 195 8.62 7.02 20.87
CA ALA A 195 9.80 6.15 20.70
C ALA A 195 9.51 4.81 20.01
N ASP A 196 8.37 4.16 20.27
CA ASP A 196 8.12 2.77 19.83
C ASP A 196 6.69 2.52 19.31
N ALA A 197 6.58 1.77 18.20
CA ALA A 197 5.30 1.41 17.58
C ALA A 197 4.63 0.18 18.20
N THR A 198 5.40 -0.70 18.86
CA THR A 198 4.93 -2.00 19.36
C THR A 198 4.15 -1.91 20.67
N SER A 199 4.45 -0.92 21.52
CA SER A 199 3.75 -0.66 22.80
C SER A 199 2.83 0.57 22.76
N PHE A 200 2.60 1.15 21.58
CA PHE A 200 1.86 2.41 21.44
C PHE A 200 0.48 2.39 22.12
N GLY A 201 -0.25 1.28 22.03
CA GLY A 201 -1.57 1.15 22.66
C GLY A 201 -1.54 1.23 24.19
N SER A 202 -0.61 0.50 24.84
CA SER A 202 -0.45 0.53 26.30
C SER A 202 0.10 1.87 26.78
N ASP A 203 1.08 2.43 26.07
CA ASP A 203 1.66 3.73 26.40
C ASP A 203 0.61 4.86 26.28
N LEU A 204 -0.28 4.78 25.28
CA LEU A 204 -1.36 5.75 25.09
C LEU A 204 -2.37 5.69 26.23
N HIS A 205 -2.75 4.49 26.66
CA HIS A 205 -3.67 4.30 27.77
C HIS A 205 -3.08 4.89 29.06
N GLU A 206 -1.84 4.52 29.39
CA GLU A 206 -1.11 5.03 30.55
C GLU A 206 -0.94 6.56 30.54
N CYS A 207 -0.72 7.16 29.37
CA CYS A 207 -0.57 8.59 29.23
C CYS A 207 -1.90 9.31 29.46
N ARG A 208 -3.00 8.81 28.88
CA ARG A 208 -4.35 9.37 29.08
C ARG A 208 -4.79 9.29 30.53
N GLU A 209 -4.57 8.14 31.18
CA GLU A 209 -4.90 7.96 32.59
C GLU A 209 -4.11 8.95 33.46
N ALA A 210 -2.81 9.12 33.19
CA ALA A 210 -1.98 10.08 33.91
C ALA A 210 -2.49 11.53 33.72
N ILE A 211 -2.86 11.93 32.49
CA ILE A 211 -3.42 13.27 32.22
C ILE A 211 -4.73 13.48 33.00
N GLN A 212 -5.66 12.51 32.97
CA GLN A 212 -6.92 12.59 33.69
C GLN A 212 -6.74 12.69 35.22
N ASN A 213 -5.84 11.88 35.79
CA ASN A 213 -5.51 11.95 37.21
C ASN A 213 -4.93 13.32 37.60
N ASN A 214 -4.21 13.98 36.70
CA ASN A 214 -3.67 15.33 36.95
C ASN A 214 -4.72 16.44 36.76
N PHE A 215 -5.71 16.27 35.88
CA PHE A 215 -6.87 17.16 35.84
C PHE A 215 -7.66 17.10 37.16
N ARG A 216 -7.92 15.89 37.67
CA ARG A 216 -8.57 15.72 38.98
C ARG A 216 -7.78 16.39 40.10
N TYR A 217 -6.45 16.25 40.11
CA TYR A 217 -5.59 16.94 41.08
C TYR A 217 -5.77 18.47 41.03
N CYS A 218 -5.88 19.08 39.83
CA CYS A 218 -6.12 20.51 39.68
C CYS A 218 -7.51 20.94 40.20
N GLU A 219 -8.51 20.07 40.10
CA GLU A 219 -9.87 20.32 40.60
C GLU A 219 -9.96 20.21 42.13
N GLU A 220 -9.20 19.27 42.72
CA GLU A 220 -9.13 19.06 44.16
C GLU A 220 -8.25 20.11 44.86
N ASN A 221 -7.20 20.60 44.20
CA ASN A 221 -6.19 21.50 44.76
C ASN A 221 -6.18 22.83 43.99
N VAL A 222 -7.27 23.58 44.09
CA VAL A 222 -7.46 24.85 43.37
C VAL A 222 -6.52 25.93 43.92
N THR A 223 -5.58 26.35 43.09
CA THR A 223 -4.64 27.46 43.32
C THR A 223 -4.34 28.14 41.99
N PHE A 224 -3.81 29.37 42.01
CA PHE A 224 -3.39 30.01 40.77
C PHE A 224 -2.36 29.18 40.00
N LEU A 225 -1.46 28.46 40.70
CA LEU A 225 -0.45 27.60 40.06
C LEU A 225 -1.11 26.40 39.37
N THR A 226 -2.11 25.78 39.98
CA THR A 226 -2.86 24.70 39.31
C THR A 226 -3.67 25.22 38.12
N GLY A 227 -3.99 26.52 38.06
CA GLY A 227 -4.46 27.19 36.85
C GLY A 227 -3.44 27.13 35.69
N PHE A 228 -2.18 27.47 35.94
CA PHE A 228 -1.10 27.32 34.94
C PHE A 228 -0.88 25.86 34.55
N PHE A 229 -0.89 24.96 35.53
CA PHE A 229 -0.71 23.53 35.29
C PHE A 229 -1.87 22.94 34.46
N ARG A 230 -3.11 23.37 34.70
CA ARG A 230 -4.28 22.96 33.93
C ARG A 230 -4.16 23.35 32.45
N GLN A 231 -3.72 24.57 32.15
CA GLN A 231 -3.48 25.01 30.76
C GLN A 231 -2.41 24.16 30.07
N TYR A 232 -1.34 23.80 30.80
CA TYR A 232 -0.35 22.86 30.30
C TYR A 232 -0.95 21.47 30.02
N LEU A 233 -1.82 20.95 30.91
CA LEU A 233 -2.50 19.67 30.71
C LEU A 233 -3.44 19.69 29.50
N GLU A 234 -4.12 20.80 29.24
CA GLU A 234 -4.96 21.00 28.05
C GLU A 234 -4.10 20.92 26.77
N ALA A 235 -2.98 21.65 26.72
CA ALA A 235 -2.05 21.59 25.58
C ALA A 235 -1.47 20.17 25.35
N VAL A 236 -1.13 19.47 26.43
CA VAL A 236 -0.67 18.08 26.38
C VAL A 236 -1.76 17.14 25.86
N SER A 237 -2.99 17.29 26.34
CA SER A 237 -4.13 16.45 25.92
C SER A 237 -4.41 16.64 24.43
N ASP A 238 -4.42 17.89 23.95
CA ASP A 238 -4.58 18.21 22.53
C ASP A 238 -3.46 17.62 21.65
N ALA A 239 -2.21 17.67 22.13
CA ALA A 239 -1.07 17.07 21.42
C ALA A 239 -1.21 15.54 21.31
N VAL A 240 -1.61 14.87 22.39
CA VAL A 240 -1.86 13.42 22.40
C VAL A 240 -2.99 13.06 21.45
N GLU A 241 -4.10 13.80 21.45
CA GLU A 241 -5.23 13.54 20.55
C GLU A 241 -4.86 13.73 19.07
N LYS A 242 -4.00 14.69 18.74
CA LYS A 242 -3.48 14.85 17.38
C LYS A 242 -2.65 13.64 16.93
N VAL A 243 -1.80 13.10 17.80
CA VAL A 243 -1.03 11.90 17.49
C VAL A 243 -1.95 10.69 17.32
N VAL A 244 -2.98 10.55 18.16
CA VAL A 244 -4.00 9.49 17.98
C VAL A 244 -4.68 9.61 16.62
N ARG A 245 -5.06 10.82 16.19
CA ARG A 245 -5.66 11.03 14.86
C ARG A 245 -4.68 10.69 13.73
N ALA A 246 -3.42 11.10 13.84
CA ALA A 246 -2.39 10.82 12.85
C ALA A 246 -2.06 9.33 12.74
N VAL A 247 -2.01 8.61 13.87
CA VAL A 247 -1.79 7.17 13.92
C VAL A 247 -3.02 6.40 13.44
N ARG A 248 -4.25 6.83 13.76
CA ARG A 248 -5.48 6.20 13.24
C ARG A 248 -5.50 6.14 11.71
N ALA A 249 -5.06 7.20 11.03
CA ALA A 249 -4.94 7.20 9.56
C ALA A 249 -3.92 6.16 9.03
N ARG A 250 -2.99 5.69 9.87
CA ARG A 250 -1.94 4.71 9.54
C ARG A 250 -2.25 3.29 10.02
N VAL A 251 -3.34 3.08 10.78
CA VAL A 251 -3.67 1.79 11.43
C VAL A 251 -5.05 1.26 11.03
N THR A 252 -5.83 2.01 10.24
CA THR A 252 -7.10 1.50 9.68
C THR A 252 -6.86 0.32 8.75
N THR A 253 -7.62 -0.75 8.99
CA THR A 253 -7.62 -1.98 8.22
C THR A 253 -9.05 -2.36 7.86
N SER A 254 -9.30 -2.65 6.59
CA SER A 254 -10.58 -3.12 6.09
C SER A 254 -10.39 -4.49 5.46
N ILE A 255 -11.10 -5.49 5.97
CA ILE A 255 -11.16 -6.79 5.34
C ILE A 255 -12.36 -6.82 4.40
N ALA A 256 -12.15 -7.33 3.19
CA ALA A 256 -13.21 -7.52 2.20
C ALA A 256 -13.02 -8.85 1.46
N ALA A 257 -14.12 -9.39 0.95
CA ALA A 257 -14.08 -10.57 0.10
C ALA A 257 -13.55 -10.20 -1.30
N ARG A 258 -12.68 -11.04 -1.86
CA ARG A 258 -12.20 -10.87 -3.25
C ARG A 258 -13.11 -11.64 -4.20
N LEU A 259 -14.36 -11.18 -4.31
CA LEU A 259 -15.40 -11.83 -5.10
C LEU A 259 -15.70 -11.05 -6.37
N LEU A 260 -16.22 -11.75 -7.39
CA LEU A 260 -16.84 -11.13 -8.55
C LEU A 260 -18.17 -10.48 -8.15
N ASN A 261 -18.75 -9.65 -9.02
CA ASN A 261 -20.14 -9.21 -8.91
C ASN A 261 -20.94 -9.94 -9.99
N PRO A 262 -21.88 -10.86 -9.65
CA PRO A 262 -22.34 -11.26 -8.31
C PRO A 262 -21.32 -12.08 -7.50
N PRO A 263 -21.43 -12.14 -6.16
CA PRO A 263 -20.44 -12.73 -5.26
C PRO A 263 -20.40 -14.26 -5.35
N VAL A 264 -19.69 -14.74 -6.38
CA VAL A 264 -19.56 -16.15 -6.72
C VAL A 264 -18.10 -16.57 -6.55
N LEU A 265 -17.86 -17.77 -5.97
CA LEU A 265 -16.52 -18.36 -6.00
C LEU A 265 -16.13 -18.71 -7.44
N GLN A 266 -14.96 -18.22 -7.88
CA GLN A 266 -14.44 -18.55 -9.20
C GLN A 266 -14.12 -20.03 -9.36
N LYS A 267 -13.65 -20.67 -8.28
CA LYS A 267 -13.40 -22.10 -8.21
C LYS A 267 -14.72 -22.87 -8.12
N ARG A 268 -14.87 -23.87 -8.98
CA ARG A 268 -16.01 -24.81 -8.95
C ARG A 268 -15.62 -26.06 -8.17
N TYR A 269 -16.59 -26.66 -7.50
CA TYR A 269 -16.38 -27.79 -6.59
C TYR A 269 -17.14 -29.04 -7.07
N PRO A 270 -16.68 -30.27 -6.77
CA PRO A 270 -17.34 -31.51 -7.17
C PRO A 270 -18.59 -31.79 -6.30
N LEU A 271 -19.57 -30.88 -6.33
CA LEU A 271 -20.75 -30.94 -5.47
C LEU A 271 -21.79 -32.00 -5.89
N HIS A 272 -21.53 -32.73 -6.97
CA HIS A 272 -22.40 -33.80 -7.46
C HIS A 272 -22.01 -35.18 -6.89
N ASP A 273 -20.82 -35.29 -6.29
CA ASP A 273 -20.26 -36.54 -5.79
C ASP A 273 -20.59 -36.68 -4.29
N GLU A 274 -21.60 -37.50 -3.98
CA GLU A 274 -22.05 -37.73 -2.61
C GLU A 274 -20.96 -38.41 -1.78
N GLY A 275 -20.73 -37.94 -0.55
CA GLY A 275 -19.68 -38.44 0.33
C GLY A 275 -18.29 -37.86 0.03
N ARG A 276 -18.19 -36.92 -0.92
CA ARG A 276 -16.91 -36.31 -1.27
C ARG A 276 -16.47 -35.25 -0.25
N GLU A 277 -15.22 -35.36 0.20
CA GLU A 277 -14.57 -34.31 0.99
C GLU A 277 -14.06 -33.18 0.08
N ILE A 278 -14.36 -31.94 0.45
CA ILE A 278 -13.95 -30.73 -0.25
C ILE A 278 -13.32 -29.71 0.72
N ALA A 279 -12.33 -28.97 0.23
CA ALA A 279 -11.71 -27.84 0.93
C ALA A 279 -12.18 -26.53 0.30
N LEU A 280 -13.19 -25.90 0.90
CA LEU A 280 -13.76 -24.64 0.43
C LEU A 280 -12.81 -23.48 0.80
N ALA A 281 -12.29 -22.80 -0.22
CA ALA A 281 -11.33 -21.71 -0.06
C ALA A 281 -12.03 -20.37 -0.34
N ILE A 282 -12.16 -19.53 0.69
CA ILE A 282 -12.79 -18.22 0.61
C ILE A 282 -11.69 -17.15 0.51
N PRO A 283 -11.52 -16.49 -0.65
CA PRO A 283 -10.48 -15.48 -0.83
C PRO A 283 -10.89 -14.16 -0.18
N LEU A 284 -10.02 -13.65 0.69
CA LEU A 284 -10.18 -12.41 1.45
C LEU A 284 -9.00 -11.48 1.18
N ARG A 285 -9.20 -10.18 1.39
CA ARG A 285 -8.15 -9.18 1.31
C ARG A 285 -8.20 -8.24 2.48
N SER A 286 -7.05 -8.08 3.13
CA SER A 286 -6.82 -7.04 4.13
C SER A 286 -6.26 -5.81 3.43
N SER A 287 -7.05 -4.74 3.40
CA SER A 287 -6.74 -3.46 2.78
C SER A 287 -6.45 -2.41 3.84
N GLY A 288 -5.46 -1.55 3.57
CA GLY A 288 -4.99 -0.53 4.51
C GLY A 288 -3.61 -0.85 5.07
N PRO A 289 -2.96 0.13 5.71
CA PRO A 289 -1.60 -0.03 6.26
C PRO A 289 -1.53 -0.79 7.59
N GLY A 290 -2.65 -0.98 8.29
CA GLY A 290 -2.70 -1.59 9.62
C GLY A 290 -2.69 -3.13 9.61
N LEU A 291 -2.26 -3.72 10.72
CA LEU A 291 -2.42 -5.16 11.00
C LEU A 291 -3.84 -5.43 11.49
N ALA A 292 -4.53 -6.43 10.93
CA ALA A 292 -5.76 -6.93 11.50
C ALA A 292 -5.42 -7.99 12.56
N SER A 293 -5.79 -7.75 13.82
CA SER A 293 -5.57 -8.71 14.90
C SER A 293 -6.84 -9.51 15.20
N SER A 294 -6.65 -10.68 15.79
CA SER A 294 -7.76 -11.55 16.25
C SER A 294 -8.79 -11.89 15.15
N VAL A 295 -8.32 -12.00 13.89
CA VAL A 295 -9.19 -12.23 12.74
C VAL A 295 -9.87 -13.59 12.88
N THR A 296 -11.20 -13.57 12.84
CA THR A 296 -12.04 -14.75 12.91
C THR A 296 -13.01 -14.73 11.74
N VAL A 297 -13.12 -15.87 11.05
CA VAL A 297 -14.05 -16.06 9.93
C VAL A 297 -15.08 -17.10 10.33
N THR A 298 -16.35 -16.73 10.24
CA THR A 298 -17.50 -17.59 10.54
C THR A 298 -18.33 -17.77 9.29
N ILE A 299 -18.78 -19.00 9.02
CA ILE A 299 -19.64 -19.34 7.89
C ILE A 299 -20.96 -19.91 8.38
N ALA A 300 -22.04 -19.56 7.67
CA ALA A 300 -23.36 -20.13 7.88
C ALA A 300 -23.92 -20.59 6.51
N PRO A 301 -23.91 -21.91 6.22
CA PRO A 301 -24.47 -22.43 4.99
C PRO A 301 -26.00 -22.33 4.99
N ASN A 302 -26.59 -22.00 3.84
CA ASN A 302 -28.05 -21.95 3.65
C ASN A 302 -28.64 -23.29 3.18
N SER A 303 -27.83 -24.36 3.12
CA SER A 303 -28.23 -25.68 2.64
C SER A 303 -27.68 -26.80 3.52
N SER A 304 -28.43 -27.88 3.66
CA SER A 304 -28.01 -29.13 4.29
C SER A 304 -27.25 -30.06 3.35
N SER A 305 -27.16 -29.75 2.06
CA SER A 305 -26.47 -30.58 1.06
C SER A 305 -24.96 -30.65 1.27
N VAL A 306 -24.37 -29.73 2.03
CA VAL A 306 -22.94 -29.68 2.34
C VAL A 306 -22.77 -29.49 3.85
N PHE A 307 -22.08 -30.42 4.49
CA PHE A 307 -21.77 -30.39 5.91
C PHE A 307 -20.36 -29.89 6.15
N PHE A 308 -20.20 -28.83 6.95
CA PHE A 308 -18.89 -28.29 7.32
C PHE A 308 -18.43 -28.85 8.66
N GLN A 309 -17.20 -29.34 8.75
CA GLN A 309 -16.64 -29.85 10.00
C GLN A 309 -16.54 -28.75 11.08
N THR A 310 -16.16 -27.55 10.64
CA THR A 310 -16.10 -26.34 11.48
C THR A 310 -16.79 -25.20 10.75
N GLN A 311 -17.51 -24.37 11.51
CA GLN A 311 -18.17 -23.17 10.99
C GLN A 311 -17.44 -21.89 11.38
N GLN A 312 -16.35 -21.99 12.13
CA GLN A 312 -15.57 -20.86 12.62
C GLN A 312 -14.08 -21.22 12.61
N ILE A 313 -13.25 -20.32 12.07
CA ILE A 313 -11.80 -20.44 12.05
C ILE A 313 -11.18 -19.14 12.58
N SER A 314 -10.23 -19.27 13.50
CA SER A 314 -9.40 -18.16 13.95
C SER A 314 -8.10 -18.13 13.14
N LEU A 315 -7.88 -17.04 12.42
CA LEU A 315 -6.68 -16.79 11.61
C LEU A 315 -5.61 -15.99 12.37
N GLY A 316 -5.94 -15.48 13.57
CA GLY A 316 -5.03 -14.70 14.38
C GLY A 316 -4.70 -13.34 13.74
N ASN A 317 -3.41 -13.06 13.52
CA ASN A 317 -2.96 -11.77 12.99
C ASN A 317 -2.75 -11.85 11.47
N VAL A 318 -3.44 -10.99 10.73
CA VAL A 318 -3.38 -10.92 9.27
C VAL A 318 -2.72 -9.62 8.81
N SER A 319 -1.63 -9.76 8.06
CA SER A 319 -0.92 -8.63 7.44
C SER A 319 -1.70 -8.06 6.25
N PRO A 320 -1.44 -6.81 5.85
CA PRO A 320 -1.98 -6.25 4.62
C PRO A 320 -1.69 -7.15 3.41
N GLY A 321 -2.69 -7.39 2.58
CA GLY A 321 -2.58 -8.28 1.42
C GLY A 321 -3.71 -9.29 1.30
N ASP A 322 -3.52 -10.23 0.37
CA ASP A 322 -4.48 -11.29 0.09
C ASP A 322 -4.23 -12.50 0.99
N PHE A 323 -5.31 -13.11 1.47
CA PHE A 323 -5.28 -14.31 2.30
C PHE A 323 -6.53 -15.17 2.07
N THR A 324 -6.53 -16.41 2.57
CA THR A 324 -7.61 -17.36 2.31
C THR A 324 -8.05 -18.03 3.60
N ALA A 325 -9.37 -18.09 3.83
CA ALA A 325 -9.95 -18.95 4.85
C ALA A 325 -10.38 -20.28 4.20
N VAL A 326 -9.90 -21.41 4.73
CA VAL A 326 -10.17 -22.74 4.16
C VAL A 326 -11.04 -23.54 5.13
N PHE A 327 -12.21 -23.96 4.67
CA PHE A 327 -13.15 -24.77 5.44
C PHE A 327 -13.27 -26.17 4.84
N GLU A 328 -13.11 -27.19 5.66
CA GLU A 328 -13.31 -28.59 5.27
C GLU A 328 -14.81 -28.94 5.33
N ALA A 329 -15.30 -29.55 4.27
CA ALA A 329 -16.70 -29.92 4.13
C ALA A 329 -16.89 -31.28 3.45
N LEU A 330 -18.03 -31.90 3.72
CA LEU A 330 -18.49 -33.15 3.14
C LEU A 330 -19.75 -32.89 2.32
N VAL A 331 -19.79 -33.36 1.07
CA VAL A 331 -21.01 -33.33 0.26
C VAL A 331 -21.96 -34.41 0.77
N VAL A 332 -23.09 -34.00 1.34
CA VAL A 332 -24.12 -34.90 1.91
C VAL A 332 -25.15 -35.28 0.86
N GLU A 333 -25.53 -34.33 0.01
CA GLU A 333 -26.47 -34.56 -1.09
C GLU A 333 -25.96 -33.84 -2.34
N PRO A 334 -26.05 -34.46 -3.54
CA PRO A 334 -25.66 -33.82 -4.79
C PRO A 334 -26.42 -32.50 -5.03
N CYS A 335 -25.69 -31.42 -5.28
CA CYS A 335 -26.28 -30.10 -5.57
C CYS A 335 -25.56 -29.36 -6.70
N GLN A 336 -26.28 -28.47 -7.40
CA GLN A 336 -25.69 -27.65 -8.47
C GLN A 336 -24.97 -26.40 -7.95
N ASN A 337 -25.44 -25.88 -6.81
CA ASN A 337 -24.86 -24.76 -6.09
C ASN A 337 -25.41 -24.71 -4.67
N PHE A 338 -24.77 -23.93 -3.81
CA PHE A 338 -25.31 -23.54 -2.51
C PHE A 338 -24.79 -22.16 -2.10
N GLU A 339 -25.50 -21.51 -1.19
CA GLU A 339 -25.16 -20.19 -0.65
C GLU A 339 -24.56 -20.30 0.75
N LEU A 340 -23.61 -19.41 1.05
CA LEU A 340 -22.97 -19.24 2.34
C LEU A 340 -23.06 -17.78 2.77
N LEU A 341 -23.47 -17.53 4.00
CA LEU A 341 -23.23 -16.25 4.66
C LEU A 341 -21.89 -16.31 5.37
N VAL A 342 -20.99 -15.39 5.04
CA VAL A 342 -19.67 -15.29 5.65
C VAL A 342 -19.63 -14.02 6.51
N SER A 343 -19.27 -14.16 7.79
CA SER A 343 -18.95 -13.05 8.69
C SER A 343 -17.46 -13.09 9.00
N VAL A 344 -16.79 -11.94 8.87
CA VAL A 344 -15.40 -11.77 9.27
C VAL A 344 -15.32 -10.70 10.33
N THR A 345 -14.75 -11.04 11.49
CA THR A 345 -14.52 -10.12 12.60
C THR A 345 -13.03 -9.92 12.84
N TRP A 346 -12.60 -8.69 13.10
CA TRP A 346 -11.20 -8.37 13.42
C TRP A 346 -11.09 -7.17 14.36
N GLU A 347 -9.94 -7.03 14.99
CA GLU A 347 -9.58 -5.88 15.83
C GLU A 347 -8.54 -5.01 15.12
N GLU A 348 -8.55 -3.71 15.41
CA GLU A 348 -7.53 -2.77 14.96
C GLU A 348 -6.67 -2.31 16.14
N ALA A 349 -5.37 -2.18 15.93
CA ALA A 349 -4.47 -1.75 16.99
C ALA A 349 -4.86 -0.35 17.52
N GLY A 350 -5.08 -0.26 18.85
CA GLY A 350 -5.49 0.97 19.52
C GLY A 350 -6.98 1.29 19.46
N GLN A 351 -7.82 0.37 18.96
CA GLN A 351 -9.28 0.43 19.09
C GLN A 351 -9.79 -0.72 19.97
N PRO A 352 -10.67 -0.44 20.94
CA PRO A 352 -11.25 -1.47 21.80
C PRO A 352 -12.36 -2.27 21.09
N ASP A 353 -12.96 -1.71 20.04
CA ASP A 353 -14.11 -2.30 19.36
C ASP A 353 -13.66 -3.19 18.20
N SER A 354 -14.23 -4.39 18.12
CA SER A 354 -14.08 -5.27 16.97
C SER A 354 -14.90 -4.76 15.80
N LYS A 355 -14.36 -4.90 14.59
CA LYS A 355 -15.04 -4.65 13.33
C LYS A 355 -15.59 -5.94 12.76
N GLU A 356 -16.67 -5.81 12.00
CA GLU A 356 -17.33 -6.93 11.32
C GLU A 356 -17.66 -6.55 9.88
N VAL A 357 -17.52 -7.51 8.98
CA VAL A 357 -18.10 -7.46 7.63
C VAL A 357 -18.84 -8.76 7.34
N GLN A 358 -20.01 -8.64 6.73
CA GLN A 358 -20.80 -9.78 6.29
C GLN A 358 -21.05 -9.71 4.80
N PHE A 359 -20.98 -10.86 4.13
CA PHE A 359 -21.30 -10.98 2.71
C PHE A 359 -21.82 -12.39 2.40
N GLN A 360 -22.66 -12.48 1.38
CA GLN A 360 -23.15 -13.75 0.84
C GLN A 360 -22.22 -14.24 -0.27
N LEU A 361 -22.07 -15.55 -0.36
CA LEU A 361 -21.19 -16.23 -1.29
C LEU A 361 -21.93 -17.39 -1.96
N LEU A 362 -21.96 -17.41 -3.29
CA LEU A 362 -22.49 -18.54 -4.06
C LEU A 362 -21.36 -19.48 -4.48
N VAL A 363 -21.51 -20.76 -4.15
CA VAL A 363 -20.57 -21.83 -4.54
C VAL A 363 -21.21 -22.68 -5.62
N ASN A 364 -20.52 -22.85 -6.76
CA ASN A 364 -21.05 -23.57 -7.90
C ASN A 364 -20.40 -24.95 -8.08
N ALA A 365 -21.20 -25.91 -8.52
CA ALA A 365 -20.73 -27.23 -8.89
C ALA A 365 -19.91 -27.19 -10.19
N GLN A 366 -18.94 -28.10 -10.29
CA GLN A 366 -18.33 -28.49 -11.54
C GLN A 366 -19.36 -29.25 -12.39
N LYS A 367 -19.24 -29.14 -13.71
CA LYS A 367 -19.99 -29.94 -14.67
C LYS A 367 -19.80 -31.44 -14.38
N SER A 368 -20.90 -32.16 -14.20
CA SER A 368 -20.93 -33.60 -13.94
C SER A 368 -20.98 -34.45 -15.21
N ASP A 369 -21.25 -33.83 -16.37
CA ASP A 369 -21.42 -34.48 -17.68
C ASP A 369 -20.12 -34.62 -18.48
N ILE A 370 -18.96 -34.43 -17.84
CA ILE A 370 -17.66 -34.53 -18.51
C ILE A 370 -17.29 -36.00 -18.68
N ASP A 371 -17.25 -36.47 -19.93
CA ASP A 371 -16.79 -37.81 -20.28
C ASP A 371 -15.25 -37.88 -20.29
N TRP A 372 -14.67 -38.12 -19.10
CA TRP A 372 -13.23 -38.24 -18.92
C TRP A 372 -12.61 -39.37 -19.76
N SER A 373 -13.37 -40.46 -20.00
CA SER A 373 -12.89 -41.60 -20.80
C SER A 373 -12.68 -41.24 -22.27
N LYS A 374 -13.55 -40.40 -22.84
CA LYS A 374 -13.34 -39.85 -24.20
C LYS A 374 -12.22 -38.82 -24.25
N LEU A 375 -11.92 -38.16 -23.14
CA LEU A 375 -10.88 -37.13 -23.06
C LEU A 375 -9.48 -37.69 -22.90
N GLU A 376 -9.33 -38.87 -22.30
CA GLU A 376 -8.05 -39.58 -22.13
C GLU A 376 -7.29 -39.75 -23.46
N TYR A 377 -8.02 -39.99 -24.56
CA TYR A 377 -7.46 -40.18 -25.89
C TYR A 377 -7.38 -38.89 -26.72
N LYS A 378 -7.88 -37.76 -26.20
CA LYS A 378 -7.76 -36.45 -26.87
C LYS A 378 -6.46 -35.77 -26.44
N ARG A 379 -5.73 -35.22 -27.41
CA ARG A 379 -4.59 -34.30 -27.19
C ARG A 379 -5.00 -32.88 -27.57
N PRO A 380 -5.73 -32.15 -26.70
CA PRO A 380 -6.20 -30.80 -27.01
C PRO A 380 -5.03 -29.82 -27.18
N TYR A 381 -3.91 -30.04 -26.49
CA TYR A 381 -2.68 -29.27 -26.62
C TYR A 381 -1.63 -30.09 -27.37
N SER A 382 -1.01 -29.51 -28.39
CA SER A 382 0.12 -30.09 -29.12
C SER A 382 1.30 -29.13 -29.15
N THR A 383 2.51 -29.67 -28.98
CA THR A 383 3.78 -28.96 -29.11
C THR A 383 4.29 -28.89 -30.55
N ASP A 384 3.59 -29.53 -31.49
CA ASP A 384 3.90 -29.50 -32.92
C ASP A 384 3.54 -28.15 -33.55
N VAL A 385 4.02 -27.94 -34.78
CA VAL A 385 3.64 -26.77 -35.58
C VAL A 385 2.12 -26.76 -35.80
N ALA A 386 1.46 -25.71 -35.30
CA ALA A 386 0.02 -25.55 -35.44
C ALA A 386 -0.36 -25.25 -36.89
N LYS A 387 -1.43 -25.90 -37.38
CA LYS A 387 -1.96 -25.76 -38.74
C LYS A 387 -3.43 -25.36 -38.72
N GLY A 388 -3.87 -24.52 -39.66
CA GLY A 388 -5.25 -24.07 -39.77
C GLY A 388 -5.87 -23.62 -38.43
N ALA A 389 -7.00 -24.24 -38.06
CA ALA A 389 -7.77 -23.90 -36.86
C ALA A 389 -7.03 -24.16 -35.53
N ALA A 390 -5.92 -24.89 -35.53
CA ALA A 390 -5.09 -25.14 -34.35
C ALA A 390 -4.16 -23.95 -34.02
N PHE A 391 -3.94 -23.01 -34.95
CA PHE A 391 -3.23 -21.78 -34.64
C PHE A 391 -4.20 -20.81 -33.96
N VAL A 392 -4.06 -20.66 -32.65
CA VAL A 392 -4.98 -19.88 -31.80
C VAL A 392 -4.32 -18.58 -31.37
N GLY A 393 -5.06 -17.47 -31.50
CA GLY A 393 -4.58 -16.11 -31.23
C GLY A 393 -3.82 -15.49 -32.40
N ARG A 394 -3.40 -14.23 -32.25
CA ARG A 394 -2.59 -13.47 -33.21
C ARG A 394 -3.22 -13.32 -34.60
N ALA A 395 -4.56 -13.29 -34.64
CA ALA A 395 -5.32 -13.18 -35.89
C ALA A 395 -4.94 -11.92 -36.68
N GLU A 396 -4.68 -10.81 -35.99
CA GLU A 396 -4.24 -9.56 -36.61
C GLU A 396 -2.86 -9.69 -37.28
N LYS A 397 -1.91 -10.40 -36.66
CA LYS A 397 -0.59 -10.66 -37.25
C LYS A 397 -0.71 -11.57 -38.46
N VAL A 398 -1.51 -12.64 -38.38
CA VAL A 398 -1.81 -13.53 -39.52
C VAL A 398 -2.37 -12.72 -40.69
N GLN A 399 -3.39 -11.90 -40.43
CA GLN A 399 -4.02 -11.07 -41.44
C GLN A 399 -3.05 -10.03 -42.03
N SER A 400 -2.24 -9.39 -41.20
CA SER A 400 -1.22 -8.42 -41.64
C SER A 400 -0.20 -9.05 -42.58
N LEU A 401 0.32 -10.24 -42.24
CA LEU A 401 1.25 -10.98 -43.10
C LEU A 401 0.58 -11.46 -44.39
N ALA A 402 -0.63 -12.00 -44.30
CA ALA A 402 -1.38 -12.43 -45.47
C ALA A 402 -1.67 -11.27 -46.43
N ASN A 403 -2.04 -10.09 -45.91
CA ASN A 403 -2.27 -8.89 -46.72
C ASN A 403 -1.03 -8.47 -47.51
N ARG A 404 0.19 -8.66 -46.96
CA ARG A 404 1.45 -8.39 -47.68
C ARG A 404 1.65 -9.34 -48.86
N MET A 405 1.31 -10.62 -48.68
CA MET A 405 1.33 -11.62 -49.76
C MET A 405 0.27 -11.32 -50.83
N LEU A 406 -0.87 -10.72 -50.45
CA LEU A 406 -1.98 -10.42 -51.36
C LEU A 406 -1.82 -9.09 -52.12
N ARG A 407 -0.91 -8.20 -51.73
CA ARG A 407 -0.65 -6.92 -52.43
C ARG A 407 -0.11 -7.14 -53.84
N THR A 408 -0.33 -6.14 -54.71
CA THR A 408 0.24 -6.08 -56.05
C THR A 408 0.96 -4.73 -56.19
N PRO A 409 2.31 -4.70 -56.27
CA PRO A 409 3.23 -5.85 -56.21
C PRO A 409 3.24 -6.52 -54.82
N MET A 410 3.64 -7.80 -54.78
CA MET A 410 3.77 -8.53 -53.52
C MET A 410 4.88 -7.93 -52.63
N GLU A 411 4.70 -7.97 -51.32
CA GLU A 411 5.71 -7.53 -50.36
C GLU A 411 6.41 -8.72 -49.72
N SER A 412 7.72 -8.82 -49.90
CA SER A 412 8.57 -9.82 -49.22
C SER A 412 8.97 -9.35 -47.81
N PHE A 413 9.09 -10.28 -46.87
CA PHE A 413 9.36 -9.95 -45.45
C PHE A 413 10.07 -11.07 -44.72
N TYR A 414 10.54 -10.78 -43.51
CA TYR A 414 11.11 -11.80 -42.64
C TYR A 414 10.54 -11.73 -41.22
N VAL A 415 10.36 -12.90 -40.61
CA VAL A 415 9.96 -13.03 -39.20
C VAL A 415 11.16 -13.46 -38.37
N THR A 416 11.43 -12.69 -37.32
CA THR A 416 12.46 -12.95 -36.32
C THR A 416 11.85 -13.05 -34.92
N GLY A 417 12.49 -13.80 -34.04
CA GLY A 417 12.04 -13.95 -32.65
C GLY A 417 12.73 -15.11 -31.95
N GLN A 418 12.57 -15.19 -30.63
CA GLN A 418 13.19 -16.26 -29.82
C GLN A 418 12.74 -17.66 -30.27
N LYS A 419 13.48 -18.71 -29.90
CA LYS A 419 13.06 -20.10 -30.16
C LYS A 419 11.71 -20.37 -29.48
N ARG A 420 10.88 -21.20 -30.11
CA ARG A 420 9.57 -21.65 -29.59
C ARG A 420 8.45 -20.60 -29.44
N VAL A 421 8.56 -19.43 -30.07
CA VAL A 421 7.50 -18.38 -30.07
C VAL A 421 6.39 -18.56 -31.12
N GLY A 422 6.42 -19.65 -31.89
CA GLY A 422 5.40 -19.98 -32.90
C GLY A 422 5.62 -19.36 -34.29
N LYS A 423 6.86 -19.08 -34.68
CA LYS A 423 7.18 -18.45 -35.98
C LYS A 423 6.76 -19.30 -37.18
N THR A 424 7.13 -20.59 -37.18
CA THR A 424 6.76 -21.54 -38.23
C THR A 424 5.23 -21.67 -38.36
N SER A 425 4.53 -21.78 -37.22
CA SER A 425 3.06 -21.85 -37.20
C SER A 425 2.43 -20.57 -37.75
N LEU A 426 2.96 -19.40 -37.39
CA LEU A 426 2.51 -18.11 -37.93
C LEU A 426 2.71 -18.05 -39.45
N ALA A 427 3.84 -18.55 -39.95
CA ALA A 427 4.16 -18.49 -41.37
C ALA A 427 3.19 -19.32 -42.22
N LEU A 428 2.94 -20.57 -41.80
CA LEU A 428 1.98 -21.46 -42.46
C LEU A 428 0.55 -20.92 -42.35
N ALA A 429 0.14 -20.45 -41.17
CA ALA A 429 -1.18 -19.86 -40.97
C ALA A 429 -1.42 -18.64 -41.86
N ALA A 430 -0.43 -17.75 -42.01
CA ALA A 430 -0.52 -16.59 -42.88
C ALA A 430 -0.64 -16.97 -44.37
N ALA A 431 0.12 -17.96 -44.82
CA ALA A 431 0.08 -18.43 -46.21
C ALA A 431 -1.24 -19.16 -46.53
N GLU A 432 -1.72 -20.03 -45.63
CA GLU A 432 -3.03 -20.67 -45.76
C GLU A 432 -4.16 -19.63 -45.78
N PHE A 433 -4.09 -18.62 -44.90
CA PHE A 433 -5.06 -17.54 -44.86
C PHE A 433 -5.04 -16.73 -46.17
N ALA A 434 -3.86 -16.35 -46.67
CA ALA A 434 -3.72 -15.67 -47.96
C ALA A 434 -4.32 -16.50 -49.10
N ARG A 435 -4.04 -17.80 -49.16
CA ARG A 435 -4.59 -18.72 -50.16
C ARG A 435 -6.11 -18.79 -50.12
N SER A 436 -6.70 -18.84 -48.93
CA SER A 436 -8.16 -18.88 -48.78
C SER A 436 -8.88 -17.59 -49.18
N ARG A 437 -8.16 -16.47 -49.31
CA ARG A 437 -8.71 -15.13 -49.57
C ARG A 437 -8.24 -14.52 -50.90
N ALA A 438 -7.32 -15.17 -51.60
CA ALA A 438 -6.78 -14.66 -52.85
C ALA A 438 -7.85 -14.65 -53.95
N PRO A 439 -7.97 -13.56 -54.72
CA PRO A 439 -8.79 -13.56 -55.93
C PRO A 439 -8.17 -14.47 -56.99
N ASP A 440 -9.00 -15.02 -57.89
CA ASP A 440 -8.55 -15.78 -59.06
C ASP A 440 -7.53 -14.97 -59.88
N PRO A 441 -6.39 -15.54 -60.34
CA PRO A 441 -6.00 -16.95 -60.38
C PRO A 441 -5.42 -17.55 -59.09
N GLY A 442 -5.39 -16.78 -57.99
CA GLY A 442 -5.01 -17.27 -56.66
C GLY A 442 -3.55 -17.05 -56.28
N ILE A 443 -3.12 -17.80 -55.27
CA ILE A 443 -1.76 -17.77 -54.71
C ILE A 443 -1.35 -19.18 -54.34
N GLU A 444 -0.15 -19.56 -54.76
CA GLU A 444 0.48 -20.82 -54.38
C GLU A 444 1.64 -20.56 -53.42
N PHE A 445 1.89 -21.48 -52.51
CA PHE A 445 3.02 -21.35 -51.59
C PHE A 445 3.75 -22.66 -51.37
N THR A 446 5.06 -22.56 -51.12
CA THR A 446 5.90 -23.68 -50.72
C THR A 446 6.59 -23.40 -49.39
N TYR A 447 6.79 -24.46 -48.60
CA TYR A 447 7.49 -24.41 -47.31
C TYR A 447 8.79 -25.21 -47.39
N LEU A 448 9.91 -24.51 -47.19
CA LEU A 448 11.26 -25.05 -47.28
C LEU A 448 11.93 -24.92 -45.91
N LEU A 449 12.20 -26.04 -45.26
CA LEU A 449 12.97 -26.08 -44.01
C LEU A 449 14.46 -26.18 -44.33
N TRP A 450 15.24 -25.17 -43.97
CA TRP A 450 16.68 -25.10 -44.32
C TRP A 450 17.45 -26.36 -43.94
N GLY A 451 17.23 -26.88 -42.72
CA GLY A 451 17.91 -28.10 -42.24
C GLY A 451 17.70 -29.35 -43.12
N LYS A 452 16.71 -29.40 -44.02
CA LYS A 452 16.51 -30.54 -44.94
C LYS A 452 17.47 -30.56 -46.12
N PHE A 453 18.05 -29.41 -46.47
CA PHE A 453 18.96 -29.26 -47.61
C PHE A 453 20.24 -28.52 -47.24
N ALA A 454 20.49 -28.34 -45.93
CA ALA A 454 21.77 -27.88 -45.43
C ALA A 454 22.86 -28.87 -45.84
N HIS A 455 23.99 -28.33 -46.31
CA HIS A 455 25.12 -29.11 -46.81
C HIS A 455 26.43 -28.42 -46.41
N GLU A 456 27.51 -29.21 -46.24
CA GLU A 456 28.84 -28.67 -45.92
C GLU A 456 29.36 -27.73 -47.02
N ASP A 457 29.16 -28.12 -48.28
CA ASP A 457 29.36 -27.23 -49.43
C ASP A 457 28.17 -26.25 -49.60
N PRO A 458 28.36 -24.93 -49.40
CA PRO A 458 27.31 -23.94 -49.56
C PRO A 458 26.77 -23.83 -50.99
N ARG A 459 27.54 -24.23 -52.02
CA ARG A 459 27.07 -24.25 -53.41
C ARG A 459 26.05 -25.35 -53.64
N ALA A 460 26.24 -26.51 -53.00
CA ALA A 460 25.27 -27.60 -53.05
C ALA A 460 23.93 -27.20 -52.39
N ALA A 461 23.98 -26.53 -51.23
CA ALA A 461 22.79 -26.01 -50.57
C ALA A 461 22.04 -24.95 -51.42
N MET A 462 22.78 -24.05 -52.10
CA MET A 462 22.19 -23.10 -53.04
C MET A 462 21.56 -23.78 -54.26
N ARG A 463 22.21 -24.82 -54.80
CA ARG A 463 21.69 -25.58 -55.95
C ARG A 463 20.36 -26.24 -55.60
N GLU A 464 20.33 -26.95 -54.48
CA GLU A 464 19.13 -27.63 -53.97
C GLU A 464 17.99 -26.64 -53.65
N LEU A 465 18.30 -25.46 -53.11
CA LEU A 465 17.32 -24.39 -52.93
C LEU A 465 16.73 -23.92 -54.28
N GLY A 466 17.60 -23.69 -55.26
CA GLY A 466 17.21 -23.25 -56.61
C GLY A 466 16.33 -24.29 -57.32
N GLU A 467 16.71 -25.56 -57.26
CA GLU A 467 15.96 -26.69 -57.83
C GLU A 467 14.57 -26.81 -57.19
N ARG A 468 14.47 -26.80 -55.86
CA ARG A 468 13.17 -26.89 -55.15
C ARG A 468 12.22 -25.74 -55.47
N ILE A 469 12.72 -24.50 -55.56
CA ILE A 469 11.88 -23.35 -55.93
C ILE A 469 11.48 -23.44 -57.40
N SER A 470 12.40 -23.89 -58.26
CA SER A 470 12.12 -24.09 -59.68
C SER A 470 11.01 -25.11 -59.89
N ASP A 471 11.13 -26.29 -59.29
CA ASP A 471 10.16 -27.37 -59.41
C ASP A 471 8.77 -26.90 -58.97
N PHE A 472 8.69 -26.21 -57.83
CA PHE A 472 7.45 -25.61 -57.33
C PHE A 472 6.79 -24.66 -58.35
N ILE A 473 7.56 -23.77 -58.97
CA ILE A 473 6.99 -22.85 -59.97
C ILE A 473 6.58 -23.63 -61.23
N VAL A 474 7.43 -24.54 -61.71
CA VAL A 474 7.20 -25.33 -62.94
C VAL A 474 5.95 -26.20 -62.83
N GLU A 475 5.69 -26.83 -61.69
CA GLU A 475 4.49 -27.66 -61.44
C GLU A 475 3.18 -26.88 -61.64
N THR A 476 3.21 -25.55 -61.49
CA THR A 476 2.04 -24.70 -61.70
C THR A 476 1.87 -24.22 -63.15
N LEU A 477 2.86 -24.42 -64.01
CA LEU A 477 2.80 -23.96 -65.41
C LEU A 477 2.00 -24.93 -66.29
N PRO A 478 1.40 -24.45 -67.39
CA PRO A 478 0.79 -25.33 -68.38
C PRO A 478 1.81 -26.37 -68.91
N PRO A 479 1.43 -27.65 -69.11
CA PRO A 479 2.36 -28.73 -69.50
C PRO A 479 3.18 -28.46 -70.77
N GLU A 480 2.65 -27.65 -71.69
CA GLU A 480 3.30 -27.31 -72.96
C GLU A 480 4.28 -26.14 -72.88
N THR A 481 4.51 -25.59 -71.67
CA THR A 481 5.39 -24.43 -71.49
C THR A 481 6.85 -24.84 -71.64
N PRO A 482 7.60 -24.28 -72.61
CA PRO A 482 9.02 -24.60 -72.74
C PRO A 482 9.80 -23.98 -71.57
N ILE A 483 10.32 -24.84 -70.70
CA ILE A 483 11.13 -24.42 -69.56
C ILE A 483 12.57 -24.17 -70.03
N PRO A 484 13.17 -23.01 -69.73
CA PRO A 484 14.57 -22.74 -70.08
C PRO A 484 15.52 -23.68 -69.33
N SER A 485 16.72 -23.91 -69.85
CA SER A 485 17.75 -24.61 -69.09
C SER A 485 18.16 -23.74 -67.87
N LEU A 486 17.97 -24.30 -66.68
CA LEU A 486 18.27 -23.66 -65.40
C LEU A 486 19.54 -24.30 -64.81
N ASN A 487 20.49 -23.47 -64.36
CA ASN A 487 21.70 -23.92 -63.67
C ASN A 487 21.86 -23.10 -62.39
N PHE A 488 21.82 -23.79 -61.24
CA PHE A 488 21.88 -23.18 -59.92
C PHE A 488 23.24 -23.31 -59.24
N ASP A 489 24.29 -23.64 -59.98
CA ASP A 489 25.64 -23.78 -59.44
C ASP A 489 26.25 -22.42 -59.06
N GLY A 490 26.18 -22.09 -57.76
CA GLY A 490 26.70 -20.84 -57.21
C GLY A 490 25.85 -19.59 -57.45
N SER A 491 24.64 -19.72 -58.02
CA SER A 491 23.70 -18.61 -58.17
C SER A 491 22.25 -19.08 -58.32
N ILE A 492 21.32 -18.36 -57.70
CA ILE A 492 19.87 -18.59 -57.88
C ILE A 492 19.21 -17.56 -58.82
N ALA A 493 20.01 -16.75 -59.53
CA ALA A 493 19.53 -15.78 -60.51
C ALA A 493 18.56 -16.33 -61.57
N PRO A 494 18.68 -17.59 -62.06
CA PRO A 494 17.75 -18.11 -63.05
C PRO A 494 16.28 -18.13 -62.59
N LEU A 495 16.01 -18.11 -61.28
CA LEU A 495 14.66 -18.03 -60.73
C LEU A 495 13.91 -16.78 -61.16
N THR A 496 14.58 -15.64 -61.34
CA THR A 496 13.94 -14.40 -61.83
C THR A 496 13.37 -14.59 -63.24
N ARG A 497 14.12 -15.26 -64.13
CA ARG A 497 13.64 -15.58 -65.49
C ARG A 497 12.45 -16.54 -65.47
N LEU A 498 12.44 -17.48 -64.52
CA LEU A 498 11.34 -18.41 -64.33
C LEU A 498 10.09 -17.70 -63.79
N ALA A 499 10.25 -16.76 -62.84
CA ALA A 499 9.15 -15.94 -62.33
C ALA A 499 8.53 -15.05 -63.42
N GLU A 500 9.35 -14.43 -64.28
CA GLU A 500 8.88 -13.67 -65.45
C GLU A 500 8.19 -14.55 -66.50
N LEU A 501 8.63 -15.79 -66.67
CA LEU A 501 7.94 -16.76 -67.53
C LEU A 501 6.59 -17.13 -66.93
N ALA A 502 6.54 -17.37 -65.61
CA ALA A 502 5.31 -17.70 -64.90
C ALA A 502 4.29 -16.57 -65.00
N GLU A 503 4.70 -15.31 -64.80
CA GLU A 503 3.80 -14.16 -64.94
C GLU A 503 3.25 -14.03 -66.36
N ARG A 504 4.06 -14.30 -67.40
CA ARG A 504 3.58 -14.27 -68.79
C ARG A 504 2.62 -15.39 -69.13
N ARG A 505 2.78 -16.57 -68.52
CA ARG A 505 1.96 -17.76 -68.82
C ARG A 505 0.73 -17.87 -67.95
N ARG A 506 0.78 -17.37 -66.71
CA ARG A 506 -0.32 -17.30 -65.76
C ARG A 506 -0.38 -15.91 -65.10
N PRO A 507 -0.83 -14.88 -65.85
CA PRO A 507 -0.86 -13.51 -65.33
C PRO A 507 -1.67 -13.40 -64.05
N GLY A 508 -1.10 -12.73 -63.04
CA GLY A 508 -1.75 -12.54 -61.74
C GLY A 508 -1.67 -13.72 -60.78
N LEU A 509 -1.12 -14.88 -61.17
CA LEU A 509 -0.84 -15.97 -60.22
C LEU A 509 0.36 -15.61 -59.36
N LYS A 510 0.16 -15.67 -58.04
CA LYS A 510 1.17 -15.27 -57.05
C LYS A 510 1.86 -16.47 -56.42
N TYR A 511 3.13 -16.31 -56.08
CA TYR A 511 3.96 -17.35 -55.50
C TYR A 511 4.58 -16.89 -54.18
N VAL A 512 4.40 -17.66 -53.11
CA VAL A 512 5.03 -17.41 -51.81
C VAL A 512 6.04 -18.51 -51.50
N ILE A 513 7.28 -18.10 -51.26
CA ILE A 513 8.39 -19.01 -50.93
C ILE A 513 8.74 -18.79 -49.46
N ILE A 514 8.37 -19.75 -48.61
CA ILE A 514 8.68 -19.70 -47.18
C ILE A 514 9.97 -20.48 -46.94
N ILE A 515 11.00 -19.81 -46.41
CA ILE A 515 12.26 -20.43 -46.02
C ILE A 515 12.39 -20.35 -44.50
N ASP A 516 12.22 -21.48 -43.82
CA ASP A 516 12.32 -21.59 -42.37
C ASP A 516 13.72 -22.00 -41.91
N GLU A 517 14.07 -21.61 -40.69
CA GLU A 517 15.43 -21.69 -40.12
C GLU A 517 16.48 -21.02 -41.02
N PHE A 518 16.12 -19.92 -41.68
CA PHE A 518 17.03 -19.18 -42.55
C PHE A 518 18.23 -18.58 -41.79
N ASP A 519 18.17 -18.47 -40.46
CA ASP A 519 19.30 -18.02 -39.66
C ASP A 519 20.34 -19.11 -39.33
N GLU A 520 20.08 -20.35 -39.75
CA GLU A 520 20.97 -21.51 -39.67
C GLU A 520 21.69 -21.78 -41.01
N ILE A 521 21.66 -20.82 -41.94
CA ILE A 521 22.36 -20.91 -43.24
C ILE A 521 23.88 -21.02 -43.05
N HIS A 522 24.57 -21.63 -44.02
CA HIS A 522 26.02 -21.80 -43.94
C HIS A 522 26.73 -20.44 -43.79
N PRO A 523 27.73 -20.29 -42.89
CA PRO A 523 28.45 -19.03 -42.67
C PRO A 523 28.94 -18.35 -43.95
N GLU A 524 29.47 -19.11 -44.91
CA GLU A 524 29.95 -18.57 -46.20
C GLU A 524 28.85 -17.93 -47.07
N LEU A 525 27.56 -18.20 -46.79
CA LEU A 525 26.43 -17.61 -47.51
C LEU A 525 26.01 -16.24 -46.97
N TYR A 526 26.49 -15.81 -45.80
CA TYR A 526 26.14 -14.50 -45.23
C TYR A 526 27.30 -13.72 -44.61
N GLN A 527 28.45 -14.35 -44.40
CA GLN A 527 29.70 -13.65 -44.11
C GLN A 527 30.23 -12.96 -45.38
N HIS A 528 31.39 -12.31 -45.28
CA HIS A 528 31.98 -11.58 -46.40
C HIS A 528 32.58 -12.57 -47.42
N GLY A 529 32.14 -12.50 -48.68
CA GLY A 529 32.63 -13.33 -49.76
C GLY A 529 31.74 -13.26 -51.01
N ASN A 530 32.31 -13.56 -52.17
CA ASN A 530 31.61 -13.46 -53.46
C ASN A 530 30.33 -14.31 -53.52
N LEU A 531 30.31 -15.45 -52.83
CA LEU A 531 29.16 -16.34 -52.80
C LEU A 531 28.00 -15.75 -52.00
N ALA A 532 28.25 -15.26 -50.78
CA ALA A 532 27.26 -14.53 -49.98
C ALA A 532 26.71 -13.32 -50.72
N GLU A 533 27.60 -12.55 -51.35
CA GLU A 533 27.24 -11.38 -52.11
C GLU A 533 26.30 -11.69 -53.28
N THR A 534 26.57 -12.81 -53.97
CA THR A 534 25.75 -13.32 -55.08
C THR A 534 24.41 -13.83 -54.57
N PHE A 535 24.40 -14.62 -53.49
CA PHE A 535 23.19 -15.18 -52.90
C PHE A 535 22.18 -14.09 -52.50
N PHE A 536 22.61 -13.10 -51.72
CA PHE A 536 21.72 -12.02 -51.28
C PHE A 536 21.33 -11.05 -52.41
N ALA A 537 22.20 -10.84 -53.40
CA ALA A 537 21.82 -10.10 -54.62
C ALA A 537 20.75 -10.85 -55.42
N ASN A 538 20.81 -12.18 -55.49
CA ASN A 538 19.80 -12.98 -56.17
C ASN A 538 18.47 -13.01 -55.41
N ILE A 539 18.49 -13.15 -54.07
CA ILE A 539 17.28 -13.00 -53.25
C ILE A 539 16.65 -11.62 -53.49
N ARG A 540 17.44 -10.55 -53.44
CA ARG A 540 16.96 -9.19 -53.74
C ARG A 540 16.34 -9.08 -55.13
N ALA A 541 16.96 -9.66 -56.15
CA ALA A 541 16.42 -9.66 -57.51
C ALA A 541 15.09 -10.40 -57.56
N LEU A 542 14.99 -11.54 -56.88
CA LEU A 542 13.76 -12.33 -56.81
C LEU A 542 12.62 -11.56 -56.12
N THR A 543 12.89 -10.81 -55.04
CA THR A 543 11.89 -9.95 -54.37
C THR A 543 11.45 -8.74 -55.20
N THR A 544 12.04 -8.52 -56.38
CA THR A 544 11.59 -7.49 -57.32
C THR A 544 10.55 -7.98 -58.33
N CYS A 545 10.30 -9.30 -58.39
CA CYS A 545 9.26 -9.85 -59.26
C CYS A 545 7.89 -9.60 -58.62
N ASP A 546 6.95 -9.00 -59.36
CA ASP A 546 5.64 -8.59 -58.84
C ASP A 546 4.79 -9.76 -58.33
N ASN A 547 5.05 -10.98 -58.83
CA ASN A 547 4.36 -12.22 -58.54
C ASN A 547 5.09 -13.15 -57.55
N ILE A 548 6.20 -12.69 -56.94
CA ILE A 548 6.96 -13.47 -55.96
C ILE A 548 7.03 -12.76 -54.61
N CYS A 549 6.69 -13.49 -53.55
CA CYS A 549 6.96 -13.11 -52.18
C CYS A 549 7.93 -14.08 -51.53
N VAL A 550 9.09 -13.61 -51.13
CA VAL A 550 10.03 -14.36 -50.29
C VAL A 550 9.72 -14.08 -48.83
N PHE A 551 9.41 -15.12 -48.08
CA PHE A 551 9.14 -15.06 -46.66
C PHE A 551 10.21 -15.84 -45.89
N LEU A 552 11.13 -15.12 -45.26
CA LEU A 552 12.20 -15.72 -44.46
C LEU A 552 11.77 -15.85 -42.99
N VAL A 553 11.98 -17.01 -42.39
CA VAL A 553 11.72 -17.24 -40.97
C VAL A 553 13.01 -17.64 -40.29
N GLY A 554 13.32 -17.03 -39.16
CA GLY A 554 14.42 -17.51 -38.33
C GLY A 554 14.41 -16.97 -36.91
N GLY A 555 15.37 -17.46 -36.15
CA GLY A 555 15.59 -17.18 -34.74
C GLY A 555 16.36 -15.90 -34.46
N GLU A 556 17.22 -15.97 -33.46
CA GLU A 556 17.91 -14.82 -32.86
C GLU A 556 19.12 -14.37 -33.68
N ASN A 557 19.63 -15.22 -34.59
CA ASN A 557 20.75 -14.87 -35.46
C ASN A 557 20.30 -14.09 -36.71
N MET A 558 18.99 -13.99 -36.94
CA MET A 558 18.42 -13.28 -38.10
C MET A 558 18.86 -11.81 -38.19
N PRO A 559 18.79 -10.98 -37.12
CA PRO A 559 19.23 -9.59 -37.20
C PRO A 559 20.71 -9.43 -37.56
N TYR A 560 21.57 -10.37 -37.14
CA TYR A 560 22.99 -10.36 -37.48
C TYR A 560 23.24 -10.61 -38.97
N ILE A 561 22.56 -11.60 -39.55
CA ILE A 561 22.58 -11.88 -40.99
C ILE A 561 22.06 -10.68 -41.77
N MET A 562 20.92 -10.13 -41.35
CA MET A 562 20.30 -8.97 -41.98
C MET A 562 21.18 -7.72 -41.91
N ASN A 563 21.87 -7.47 -40.79
CA ASN A 563 22.78 -6.33 -40.64
C ASN A 563 24.02 -6.44 -41.56
N ARG A 564 24.63 -7.62 -41.67
CA ARG A 564 25.80 -7.82 -42.54
C ARG A 564 25.49 -7.62 -44.03
N GLN A 565 24.26 -7.89 -44.43
CA GLN A 565 23.81 -7.82 -45.83
C GLN A 565 22.77 -6.71 -46.06
N GLY A 566 22.67 -5.75 -45.13
CA GLY A 566 21.51 -4.85 -44.99
C GLY A 566 21.24 -3.95 -46.19
N GLN A 567 22.27 -3.54 -46.94
CA GLN A 567 22.06 -2.79 -48.19
C GLN A 567 21.34 -3.62 -49.25
N LYS A 568 21.58 -4.94 -49.29
CA LYS A 568 21.03 -5.86 -50.29
C LYS A 568 19.61 -6.29 -49.95
N LEU A 569 19.23 -6.32 -48.68
CA LEU A 569 17.91 -6.78 -48.20
C LEU A 569 16.95 -5.67 -47.77
N ASN A 570 17.23 -4.41 -48.07
CA ASN A 570 16.39 -3.26 -47.68
C ASN A 570 14.93 -3.30 -48.17
N LYS A 571 14.58 -4.22 -49.09
CA LYS A 571 13.21 -4.45 -49.56
C LYS A 571 12.41 -5.41 -48.66
N LEU A 572 13.07 -6.20 -47.81
CA LEU A 572 12.39 -7.10 -46.90
C LEU A 572 11.89 -6.33 -45.67
N VAL A 573 10.60 -6.45 -45.39
CA VAL A 573 10.03 -5.82 -44.19
C VAL A 573 10.30 -6.69 -42.95
N PRO A 574 10.89 -6.14 -41.87
CA PRO A 574 11.08 -6.88 -40.63
C PRO A 574 9.77 -7.07 -39.88
N VAL A 575 9.54 -8.27 -39.37
CA VAL A 575 8.42 -8.59 -38.47
C VAL A 575 8.96 -9.32 -37.24
N SER A 576 8.68 -8.80 -36.06
CA SER A 576 9.06 -9.45 -34.80
C SER A 576 7.91 -10.27 -34.22
N LEU A 577 8.25 -11.46 -33.74
CA LEU A 577 7.36 -12.34 -32.99
C LEU A 577 7.99 -12.66 -31.64
N ASN A 578 7.43 -12.08 -30.58
CA ASN A 578 7.94 -12.23 -29.23
C ASN A 578 6.99 -13.11 -28.39
N TYR A 579 7.24 -13.20 -27.09
CA TYR A 579 6.30 -13.76 -26.13
C TYR A 579 5.01 -12.94 -26.08
N PHE A 580 3.93 -13.59 -25.65
CA PHE A 580 2.66 -12.93 -25.42
C PHE A 580 2.83 -11.83 -24.38
N SER A 581 2.39 -10.62 -24.74
CA SER A 581 2.39 -9.47 -23.83
C SER A 581 1.08 -9.40 -23.06
N ARG A 582 1.18 -9.17 -21.75
CA ARG A 582 0.00 -8.94 -20.88
C ARG A 582 -0.76 -7.67 -21.24
N ASP A 583 -0.09 -6.68 -21.82
CA ASP A 583 -0.71 -5.39 -22.14
C ASP A 583 -1.42 -5.38 -23.50
N SER A 584 -0.87 -6.10 -24.47
CA SER A 584 -1.32 -6.02 -25.88
C SER A 584 -1.87 -7.31 -26.45
N GLU A 585 -1.53 -8.48 -25.91
CA GLU A 585 -1.93 -9.79 -26.46
C GLU A 585 -2.64 -10.68 -25.40
N TRP A 586 -3.24 -10.09 -24.36
CA TRP A 586 -3.86 -10.84 -23.25
C TRP A 586 -5.08 -11.67 -23.67
N GLU A 587 -5.92 -11.14 -24.55
CA GLU A 587 -7.08 -11.89 -25.06
C GLU A 587 -6.64 -13.08 -25.94
N ASP A 588 -5.63 -12.88 -26.78
CA ASP A 588 -5.06 -13.95 -27.59
C ASP A 588 -4.43 -15.04 -26.71
N PHE A 589 -3.74 -14.64 -25.65
CA PHE A 589 -3.20 -15.57 -24.65
C PHE A 589 -4.31 -16.37 -23.95
N LYS A 590 -5.41 -15.71 -23.53
CA LYS A 590 -6.56 -16.40 -22.95
C LYS A 590 -7.18 -17.40 -23.92
N LEU A 591 -7.29 -17.06 -25.20
CA LEU A 591 -7.81 -17.95 -26.23
C LEU A 591 -6.92 -19.19 -26.40
N LEU A 592 -5.59 -19.03 -26.40
CA LEU A 592 -4.64 -20.14 -26.53
C LEU A 592 -4.85 -21.20 -25.45
N ILE A 593 -5.15 -20.78 -24.21
CA ILE A 593 -5.40 -21.68 -23.09
C ILE A 593 -6.83 -22.21 -23.09
N ARG A 594 -7.83 -21.36 -23.34
CA ARG A 594 -9.24 -21.75 -23.15
C ARG A 594 -9.78 -22.59 -24.30
N LYS A 595 -9.51 -22.15 -25.53
CA LYS A 595 -10.16 -22.68 -26.74
C LYS A 595 -9.98 -24.19 -26.95
N PRO A 596 -8.78 -24.78 -26.73
CA PRO A 596 -8.60 -26.22 -26.95
C PRO A 596 -9.44 -27.12 -26.05
N THR A 597 -9.88 -26.60 -24.90
CA THR A 597 -10.67 -27.36 -23.91
C THR A 597 -11.97 -26.67 -23.52
N GLU A 598 -12.44 -25.68 -24.28
CA GLU A 598 -13.56 -24.81 -23.90
C GLU A 598 -14.85 -25.58 -23.59
N GLU A 599 -15.09 -26.68 -24.29
CA GLU A 599 -16.26 -27.53 -24.09
C GLU A 599 -16.18 -28.40 -22.82
N HIS A 600 -14.96 -28.65 -22.32
CA HIS A 600 -14.68 -29.69 -21.35
C HIS A 600 -14.12 -29.17 -20.02
N ILE A 601 -13.30 -28.13 -20.05
CA ILE A 601 -12.61 -27.57 -18.87
C ILE A 601 -12.91 -26.09 -18.77
N PHE A 602 -13.37 -25.69 -17.58
CA PHE A 602 -13.51 -24.29 -17.22
C PHE A 602 -12.20 -23.77 -16.62
N TRP A 603 -11.58 -22.80 -17.28
CA TRP A 603 -10.40 -22.08 -16.80
C TRP A 603 -10.81 -20.74 -16.18
N HIS A 604 -10.65 -20.59 -14.87
CA HIS A 604 -10.85 -19.29 -14.21
C HIS A 604 -9.71 -18.31 -14.55
N ASP A 605 -9.98 -17.00 -14.49
CA ASP A 605 -9.03 -15.95 -14.92
C ASP A 605 -7.73 -15.97 -14.09
N GLU A 606 -7.79 -16.33 -12.81
CA GLU A 606 -6.60 -16.44 -11.97
C GLU A 606 -5.69 -17.60 -12.37
N ALA A 607 -6.24 -18.75 -12.79
CA ALA A 607 -5.43 -19.86 -13.28
C ALA A 607 -4.74 -19.47 -14.59
N VAL A 608 -5.46 -18.79 -15.48
CA VAL A 608 -4.87 -18.29 -16.72
C VAL A 608 -3.77 -17.26 -16.42
N SER A 609 -3.98 -16.38 -15.44
CA SER A 609 -2.97 -15.44 -14.95
C SER A 609 -1.74 -16.14 -14.35
N GLU A 610 -1.94 -17.23 -13.62
CA GLU A 610 -0.84 -17.98 -13.02
C GLU A 610 -0.03 -18.73 -14.08
N VAL A 611 -0.71 -19.34 -15.07
CA VAL A 611 -0.03 -19.91 -16.25
C VAL A 611 0.81 -18.84 -16.94
N PHE A 612 0.31 -17.61 -17.07
CA PHE A 612 1.08 -16.51 -17.65
C PHE A 612 2.31 -16.18 -16.80
N ASN A 613 2.15 -16.03 -15.48
CA ASN A 613 3.23 -15.67 -14.57
C ASN A 613 4.35 -16.73 -14.57
N LEU A 614 3.98 -18.02 -14.57
CA LEU A 614 4.93 -19.13 -14.58
C LEU A 614 5.67 -19.28 -15.91
N THR A 615 5.02 -18.95 -17.03
CA THR A 615 5.57 -19.15 -18.38
C THR A 615 6.13 -17.88 -19.00
N ASN A 616 5.91 -16.74 -18.36
CA ASN A 616 6.24 -15.39 -18.81
C ASN A 616 5.82 -15.11 -20.27
N GLY A 617 4.63 -15.58 -20.66
CA GLY A 617 4.12 -15.36 -22.01
C GLY A 617 4.75 -16.23 -23.11
N ASN A 618 5.60 -17.22 -22.80
CA ASN A 618 6.12 -18.16 -23.79
C ASN A 618 5.08 -19.24 -24.21
N PRO A 619 4.64 -19.29 -25.47
CA PRO A 619 3.55 -20.19 -25.91
C PRO A 619 3.86 -21.67 -25.75
N PHE A 620 5.12 -22.08 -25.91
CA PHE A 620 5.49 -23.49 -25.81
C PHE A 620 5.40 -24.00 -24.37
N PHE A 621 5.90 -23.22 -23.40
CA PHE A 621 5.79 -23.59 -21.99
C PHE A 621 4.34 -23.55 -21.49
N GLN A 622 3.50 -22.67 -22.04
CA GLN A 622 2.06 -22.63 -21.74
C GLN A 622 1.35 -23.89 -22.20
N ILE A 623 1.56 -24.28 -23.47
CA ILE A 623 1.00 -25.50 -24.03
C ILE A 623 1.44 -26.71 -23.21
N LEU A 624 2.71 -26.77 -22.80
CA LEU A 624 3.21 -27.83 -21.93
C LEU A 624 2.52 -27.83 -20.55
N TYR A 625 2.36 -26.67 -19.92
CA TYR A 625 1.71 -26.57 -18.62
C TYR A 625 0.22 -26.95 -18.71
N ALA A 626 -0.48 -26.46 -19.74
CA ALA A 626 -1.88 -26.77 -19.98
C ALA A 626 -2.08 -28.26 -20.30
N LEU A 627 -1.16 -28.86 -21.07
CA LEU A 627 -1.12 -30.29 -21.34
C LEU A 627 -0.90 -31.08 -20.05
N ALA A 628 0.09 -30.72 -19.24
CA ALA A 628 0.36 -31.36 -17.96
C ALA A 628 -0.89 -31.32 -17.07
N SER A 629 -1.48 -30.14 -16.89
CA SER A 629 -2.71 -29.92 -16.11
C SER A 629 -3.89 -30.76 -16.60
N PHE A 630 -4.02 -30.96 -17.92
CA PHE A 630 -5.02 -31.83 -18.52
C PHE A 630 -4.78 -33.30 -18.18
N THR A 631 -3.53 -33.77 -18.35
CA THR A 631 -3.16 -35.17 -18.13
C THR A 631 -3.20 -35.60 -16.66
N THR A 632 -2.85 -34.73 -15.72
CA THR A 632 -2.96 -35.05 -14.29
C THR A 632 -4.41 -35.26 -13.88
N ARG A 633 -5.34 -34.49 -14.46
CA ARG A 633 -6.78 -34.60 -14.17
C ARG A 633 -7.46 -35.80 -14.80
N SER A 634 -7.01 -36.26 -15.97
CA SER A 634 -7.50 -37.52 -16.53
C SER A 634 -7.05 -38.75 -15.74
N GLY A 635 -6.00 -38.62 -14.89
CA GLY A 635 -5.45 -39.71 -14.09
C GLY A 635 -5.73 -39.66 -12.57
N SER A 636 -6.10 -38.51 -12.01
CA SER A 636 -6.41 -38.38 -10.57
C SER A 636 -7.66 -37.54 -10.32
N GLU A 637 -8.67 -38.14 -9.70
CA GLU A 637 -9.91 -37.49 -9.23
C GLU A 637 -9.69 -36.43 -8.14
N THR A 638 -8.45 -36.12 -7.75
CA THR A 638 -8.11 -35.26 -6.63
C THR A 638 -7.17 -34.17 -7.08
N LEU A 639 -7.66 -32.92 -7.10
CA LEU A 639 -6.97 -31.62 -6.96
C LEU A 639 -7.63 -30.55 -7.86
N THR A 640 -8.69 -29.96 -7.33
CA THR A 640 -9.00 -28.54 -7.51
C THR A 640 -9.06 -27.91 -6.16
#